data_AF-A0A6N9R1V3-F1
#
_entry.id   AF-A0A6N9R1V3-F1
#
_cell.length_a   1.000
_cell.length_b   1.000
_cell.length_c   1.000
_cell.angle_alpha   90.00
_cell.angle_beta   90.00
_cell.angle_gamma   90.00
#
_symmetry.space_group_name_H-M   'P 1'
#
loop_
_entity.id
_entity.type
_entity.pdbx_description
1 polymer ?
#
loop_
_entity_poly.entity_id
_entity_poly.type
_entity_poly.pdbx_seq_one_letter_code
_entity_poly.pdbx_strand_id
1 'polypeptide(L)'
;MALCIATAAGAGPGTWTPIGPVGGGVILLVEDPDDPSLLYAGTSQPYHLFRSRDAGRNWSPSANPGFSDSQPFKSYIPGNGAIYAMNGLAWKSNDGGFTWENLPFFPSLPESLKVTVSEPGNPQVVYGLADTGAVKSIDGGFTWQVLPGTSVPDVGGWTDMLIDSNAPSTVYLYGSSRVLKSTDAGASWNLVPTGLGFFSVSAMTQFGSTLLVATYSQGFLRSVDGGATWTPSNGGISDPRIYSLSKGLGSLPVLYATAGPPDWPALLRSVDGGITWTPSGVSGISRVVVSRHAANRLYGVALGTVAVSDDAGATLTNASYASGLPNVRTPVLLVDAGNTSVLYAAILGGPGAVRSVDRGRSWGAMTLPNGTLLAPISASRTQPGTVYATPNAGIVKAYRSADFGASWSPLGFSPDFFLVALEEAATDPQTVYVAGTRSCGGTARVPNSCPVVQRTVDGGASWAEASQGLPGGTLSGIAVAPTDARTVYARMNGHLYRTIDGGASWTDRSTGLPAGRILAMAVSPMDSAVVYVGLGTLPPSSVRGVYVTLDGGASWSARNQGLPEADVTALTIDPRDPAIVYAGVAGDSVDPTAGIPTGATGLGVFRTADAGGHWAPFGAGLGSLTSLNVNSIAVDTRDTRNVYVATDGGAYALTSSNYGAVGHAIEFYEAAFDHYFIATETQPDVIALDGGRIPGWTRAGRAFAVYPLLAAGTSPVCRFFSGQTFAPKSSHFYTAYAAECSALQQGGVWEYEGNAFALGLPAGTAGQGTCAAGSAPLYRLYNNGQGGAPNHRYADDLAVLNQMTAQGWVFEGEAQTKVFACIPAAQ
;
A
#
# COMPACT_ATOMS: atom_id res chain seq x y z
N MET A 1 -5.95 -32.28 34.41
CA MET A 1 -5.65 -30.87 34.10
C MET A 1 -4.95 -30.90 32.74
N ALA A 2 -5.71 -30.80 31.65
CA ALA A 2 -5.19 -30.89 30.29
C ALA A 2 -5.08 -29.48 29.71
N LEU A 3 -3.87 -29.10 29.30
CA LEU A 3 -3.55 -27.88 28.58
C LEU A 3 -4.27 -27.93 27.21
N CYS A 4 -5.24 -27.05 26.98
CA CYS A 4 -5.72 -26.77 25.63
C CYS A 4 -4.64 -25.98 24.90
N ILE A 5 -4.03 -26.61 23.89
CA ILE A 5 -3.23 -25.93 22.87
C ILE A 5 -4.23 -25.15 22.00
N ALA A 6 -4.16 -23.83 22.02
CA ALA A 6 -4.91 -22.99 21.09
C ALA A 6 -4.42 -23.27 19.67
N THR A 7 -5.28 -23.84 18.84
CA THR A 7 -5.06 -23.98 17.39
C THR A 7 -5.02 -22.60 16.74
N ALA A 8 -4.14 -22.42 15.75
CA ALA A 8 -3.99 -21.21 14.96
C ALA A 8 -5.35 -20.64 14.52
N ALA A 9 -5.59 -19.34 14.77
CA ALA A 9 -6.76 -18.64 14.28
C ALA A 9 -6.81 -18.78 12.75
N GLY A 10 -7.84 -19.45 12.23
CA GLY A 10 -8.05 -19.61 10.80
C GLY A 10 -8.17 -18.26 10.11
N ALA A 11 -7.50 -18.10 8.97
CA ALA A 11 -7.66 -16.91 8.14
C ALA A 11 -9.11 -16.82 7.64
N GLY A 12 -9.72 -15.64 7.71
CA GLY A 12 -11.05 -15.41 7.14
C GLY A 12 -11.08 -15.53 5.61
N PRO A 13 -12.27 -15.57 4.99
CA PRO A 13 -12.42 -15.80 3.55
C PRO A 13 -11.76 -14.69 2.70
N GLY A 14 -11.16 -15.10 1.57
CA GLY A 14 -10.51 -14.20 0.62
C GLY A 14 -9.00 -14.01 0.88
N THR A 15 -8.26 -13.60 -0.15
CA THR A 15 -6.81 -13.32 -0.03
C THR A 15 -6.54 -11.88 -0.40
N TRP A 16 -5.78 -11.19 0.46
CA TRP A 16 -5.31 -9.83 0.19
C TRP A 16 -4.37 -9.84 -1.00
N THR A 17 -4.71 -9.06 -2.02
CA THR A 17 -3.86 -8.88 -3.21
C THR A 17 -3.10 -7.57 -3.13
N PRO A 18 -1.77 -7.57 -3.35
CA PRO A 18 -1.01 -6.33 -3.38
C PRO A 18 -1.46 -5.49 -4.59
N ILE A 19 -1.68 -4.20 -4.35
CA ILE A 19 -2.08 -3.21 -5.37
C ILE A 19 -1.10 -2.03 -5.43
N GLY A 20 0.16 -2.26 -5.03
CA GLY A 20 1.18 -1.22 -4.94
C GLY A 20 0.89 -0.22 -3.81
N PRO A 21 1.30 1.05 -3.91
CA PRO A 21 2.25 1.56 -4.88
C PRO A 21 3.56 0.78 -4.78
N VAL A 22 4.08 0.34 -5.91
CA VAL A 22 5.39 -0.31 -6.01
C VAL A 22 6.46 0.77 -5.91
N GLY A 23 7.62 0.49 -5.31
CA GLY A 23 8.78 1.38 -5.44
C GLY A 23 9.59 1.58 -4.17
N GLY A 24 10.05 0.48 -3.55
CA GLY A 24 10.76 0.42 -2.25
C GLY A 24 12.06 1.21 -2.13
N GLY A 25 12.04 2.49 -2.49
CA GLY A 25 13.19 3.37 -2.61
C GLY A 25 14.30 2.69 -3.39
N VAL A 26 14.11 2.42 -4.69
CA VAL A 26 15.21 1.96 -5.52
C VAL A 26 16.36 2.97 -5.41
N ILE A 27 17.42 2.59 -4.72
CA ILE A 27 18.61 3.42 -4.47
C ILE A 27 19.73 3.08 -5.43
N LEU A 28 19.63 1.93 -6.11
CA LEU A 28 20.62 1.43 -7.03
C LEU A 28 19.93 0.74 -8.20
N LEU A 29 20.44 1.01 -9.40
CA LEU A 29 19.96 0.43 -10.65
C LEU A 29 21.17 0.17 -11.55
N VAL A 30 21.31 -1.04 -12.07
CA VAL A 30 22.42 -1.42 -12.95
C VAL A 30 21.94 -2.39 -14.02
N GLU A 31 22.42 -2.21 -15.25
CA GLU A 31 22.24 -3.14 -16.37
C GLU A 31 23.45 -4.06 -16.48
N ASP A 32 23.15 -5.33 -16.76
CA ASP A 32 24.18 -6.32 -17.02
C ASP A 32 25.01 -5.93 -18.27
N PRO A 33 26.34 -5.98 -18.17
CA PRO A 33 27.23 -5.59 -19.26
C PRO A 33 27.12 -6.49 -20.49
N ASP A 34 26.70 -7.75 -20.32
CA ASP A 34 26.71 -8.79 -21.34
C ASP A 34 25.29 -9.17 -21.79
N ASP A 35 24.27 -8.93 -20.97
CA ASP A 35 22.87 -9.23 -21.26
C ASP A 35 21.93 -8.00 -21.16
N PRO A 36 21.44 -7.43 -22.29
CA PRO A 36 20.53 -6.28 -22.28
C PRO A 36 19.14 -6.54 -21.67
N SER A 37 18.79 -7.80 -21.42
CA SER A 37 17.53 -8.16 -20.76
C SER A 37 17.65 -8.11 -19.23
N LEU A 38 18.88 -8.11 -18.69
CA LEU A 38 19.15 -8.33 -17.29
C LEU A 38 19.44 -7.00 -16.56
N LEU A 39 18.57 -6.65 -15.61
CA LEU A 39 18.76 -5.48 -14.73
C LEU A 39 18.73 -5.89 -13.27
N TYR A 40 19.37 -5.08 -12.43
CA TYR A 40 19.39 -5.25 -10.99
C TYR A 40 18.99 -3.96 -10.29
N ALA A 41 18.15 -4.09 -9.27
CA ALA A 41 17.68 -2.98 -8.44
C ALA A 41 17.92 -3.28 -6.97
N GLY A 42 18.60 -2.36 -6.28
CA GLY A 42 18.73 -2.39 -4.82
C GLY A 42 17.71 -1.46 -4.19
N THR A 43 16.96 -1.95 -3.20
CA THR A 43 15.92 -1.20 -2.50
C THR A 43 16.41 -0.72 -1.13
N SER A 44 15.90 0.43 -0.67
CA SER A 44 16.19 0.95 0.65
C SER A 44 15.27 0.37 1.72
N GLN A 45 14.04 -0.03 1.38
CA GLN A 45 13.10 -0.67 2.31
C GLN A 45 12.11 -1.60 1.57
N PRO A 46 12.07 -2.91 1.89
CA PRO A 46 13.10 -3.66 2.62
C PRO A 46 14.44 -3.57 1.89
N TYR A 47 15.56 -3.68 2.62
CA TYR A 47 16.87 -3.75 1.99
C TYR A 47 17.00 -5.11 1.29
N HIS A 48 16.72 -5.19 -0.01
CA HIS A 48 16.88 -6.40 -0.82
C HIS A 48 17.45 -6.08 -2.21
N LEU A 49 17.96 -7.12 -2.88
CA LEU A 49 18.38 -7.06 -4.27
C LEU A 49 17.36 -7.78 -5.15
N PHE A 50 16.87 -7.05 -6.17
CA PHE A 50 15.95 -7.55 -7.17
C PHE A 50 16.63 -7.65 -8.52
N ARG A 51 16.13 -8.56 -9.35
CA ARG A 51 16.57 -8.72 -10.74
C ARG A 51 15.38 -8.75 -11.68
N SER A 52 15.60 -8.26 -12.89
CA SER A 52 14.68 -8.32 -14.03
C SER A 52 15.36 -9.02 -15.19
N ARG A 53 14.62 -9.82 -15.98
CA ARG A 53 15.13 -10.53 -17.18
C ARG A 53 14.46 -10.09 -18.47
N ASP A 54 13.81 -8.94 -18.42
CA ASP A 54 13.03 -8.39 -19.53
C ASP A 54 13.19 -6.87 -19.59
N ALA A 55 14.40 -6.39 -19.27
CA ALA A 55 14.80 -5.00 -19.30
C ALA A 55 13.92 -4.10 -18.41
N GLY A 56 13.56 -4.58 -17.22
CA GLY A 56 12.93 -3.80 -16.15
C GLY A 56 11.42 -3.87 -16.12
N ARG A 57 10.83 -4.73 -16.96
CA ARG A 57 9.36 -4.92 -17.08
C ARG A 57 8.79 -5.91 -16.08
N ASN A 58 9.58 -6.79 -15.49
CA ASN A 58 9.23 -7.69 -14.39
C ASN A 58 10.42 -7.84 -13.44
N TRP A 59 10.15 -7.85 -12.14
CA TRP A 59 11.19 -7.96 -11.10
C TRP A 59 10.96 -9.20 -10.25
N SER A 60 12.03 -9.80 -9.77
CA SER A 60 12.00 -10.91 -8.83
C SER A 60 13.11 -10.73 -7.80
N PRO A 61 12.91 -11.16 -6.55
CA PRO A 61 14.01 -11.24 -5.60
C PRO A 61 15.16 -12.08 -6.20
N SER A 62 16.39 -11.58 -6.06
CA SER A 62 17.57 -12.42 -6.25
C SER A 62 17.66 -13.43 -5.10
N ALA A 63 18.28 -14.59 -5.32
CA ALA A 63 18.44 -15.59 -4.27
C ALA A 63 19.14 -14.95 -3.05
N ASN A 64 18.59 -15.11 -1.85
CA ASN A 64 19.11 -14.46 -0.65
C ASN A 64 20.39 -15.17 -0.17
N PRO A 65 21.57 -14.53 -0.18
CA PRO A 65 22.78 -15.08 0.44
C PRO A 65 22.74 -15.11 1.97
N GLY A 66 21.68 -14.62 2.62
CA GLY A 66 21.56 -14.54 4.07
C GLY A 66 21.68 -13.12 4.61
N PHE A 67 21.21 -12.13 3.86
CA PHE A 67 21.15 -10.74 4.32
C PHE A 67 20.14 -10.59 5.48
N SER A 68 20.51 -9.81 6.50
CA SER A 68 19.53 -9.30 7.47
C SER A 68 18.89 -8.01 6.92
N ASP A 69 17.62 -7.78 7.24
CA ASP A 69 16.83 -6.61 6.82
C ASP A 69 17.32 -5.27 7.46
N SER A 70 18.54 -5.21 7.99
CA SER A 70 19.00 -4.14 8.87
C SER A 70 20.09 -3.24 8.29
N GLN A 71 20.65 -3.50 7.10
CA GLN A 71 21.60 -2.53 6.51
C GLN A 71 21.57 -2.36 4.98
N PRO A 72 22.03 -1.18 4.49
CA PRO A 72 21.83 -0.75 3.10
C PRO A 72 22.76 -1.45 2.11
N PHE A 73 22.20 -1.83 0.96
CA PHE A 73 22.93 -2.43 -0.15
C PHE A 73 23.91 -1.45 -0.77
N LYS A 74 25.19 -1.85 -0.83
CA LYS A 74 26.19 -1.22 -1.69
C LYS A 74 26.64 -2.27 -2.71
N SER A 75 26.03 -2.29 -3.89
CA SER A 75 26.38 -3.27 -4.94
C SER A 75 26.99 -2.62 -6.17
N TYR A 76 27.78 -3.41 -6.90
CA TYR A 76 28.38 -3.01 -8.17
C TYR A 76 28.48 -4.22 -9.11
N ILE A 77 28.26 -3.98 -10.40
CA ILE A 77 28.44 -4.96 -11.48
C ILE A 77 29.67 -4.53 -12.28
N PRO A 78 30.86 -5.09 -11.99
CA PRO A 78 31.98 -4.99 -12.90
C PRO A 78 31.62 -5.63 -14.23
N GLY A 79 32.14 -5.06 -15.31
CA GLY A 79 31.71 -5.33 -16.70
C GLY A 79 32.00 -6.73 -17.26
N ASN A 80 31.80 -7.80 -16.49
CA ASN A 80 32.17 -9.18 -16.81
C ASN A 80 31.16 -10.25 -16.33
N GLY A 81 29.91 -9.85 -16.07
CA GLY A 81 28.86 -10.75 -15.59
C GLY A 81 28.94 -11.14 -14.10
N ALA A 82 29.97 -10.72 -13.36
CA ALA A 82 30.04 -10.92 -11.91
C ALA A 82 29.31 -9.80 -11.15
N ILE A 83 28.60 -10.13 -10.07
CA ILE A 83 27.85 -9.17 -9.24
C ILE A 83 28.41 -9.19 -7.83
N TYR A 84 28.71 -8.01 -7.29
CA TYR A 84 29.14 -7.86 -5.90
C TYR A 84 28.03 -7.20 -5.10
N ALA A 85 27.64 -7.81 -3.98
CA ALA A 85 26.66 -7.27 -3.05
C ALA A 85 27.27 -7.20 -1.65
N MET A 86 27.19 -6.03 -1.03
CA MET A 86 27.83 -5.75 0.26
C MET A 86 26.84 -5.16 1.25
N ASN A 87 26.80 -5.77 2.45
CA ASN A 87 25.91 -5.42 3.56
C ASN A 87 26.54 -5.95 4.89
N GLY A 88 27.70 -5.43 5.28
CA GLY A 88 28.52 -5.98 6.38
C GLY A 88 29.33 -7.23 6.02
N LEU A 89 28.81 -8.05 5.11
CA LEU A 89 29.48 -9.17 4.46
C LEU A 89 29.66 -8.90 2.95
N ALA A 90 30.67 -9.50 2.34
CA ALA A 90 30.95 -9.36 0.91
C ALA A 90 30.53 -10.62 0.15
N TRP A 91 29.66 -10.47 -0.83
CA TRP A 91 29.14 -11.57 -1.63
C TRP A 91 29.42 -11.36 -3.10
N LYS A 92 29.71 -12.45 -3.80
CA LYS A 92 29.93 -12.46 -5.24
C LYS A 92 29.01 -13.47 -5.89
N SER A 93 28.40 -13.10 -7.01
CA SER A 93 27.73 -14.02 -7.91
C SER A 93 28.43 -14.02 -9.25
N ASN A 94 28.59 -15.19 -9.86
CA ASN A 94 29.15 -15.37 -11.21
C ASN A 94 28.11 -15.85 -12.22
N ASP A 95 26.84 -15.94 -11.82
CA ASP A 95 25.77 -16.52 -12.62
C ASP A 95 24.57 -15.58 -12.80
N GLY A 96 24.71 -14.29 -12.53
CA GLY A 96 23.62 -13.33 -12.61
C GLY A 96 22.72 -13.30 -11.37
N GLY A 97 23.30 -13.55 -10.19
CA GLY A 97 22.63 -13.46 -8.89
C GLY A 97 21.70 -14.63 -8.59
N PHE A 98 21.95 -15.82 -9.14
CA PHE A 98 21.24 -17.06 -8.77
C PHE A 98 21.91 -17.76 -7.61
N THR A 99 23.24 -17.82 -7.64
CA THR A 99 24.05 -18.33 -6.54
C THR A 99 25.03 -17.25 -6.11
N TRP A 100 25.31 -17.27 -4.81
CA TRP A 100 26.18 -16.32 -4.16
C TRP A 100 27.25 -17.07 -3.38
N GLU A 101 28.48 -16.67 -3.59
CA GLU A 101 29.64 -17.11 -2.83
C GLU A 101 29.99 -16.02 -1.81
N ASN A 102 30.18 -16.42 -0.56
CA ASN A 102 30.68 -15.54 0.49
C ASN A 102 32.18 -15.33 0.27
N LEU A 103 32.60 -14.08 0.10
CA LEU A 103 34.01 -13.74 0.00
C LEU A 103 34.63 -13.76 1.41
N PRO A 104 35.81 -14.37 1.60
CA PRO A 104 36.42 -14.51 2.92
C PRO A 104 36.49 -13.17 3.67
N PHE A 105 36.10 -13.18 4.94
CA PHE A 105 36.23 -12.02 5.83
C PHE A 105 37.72 -11.63 5.96
N PHE A 106 38.08 -10.43 5.53
CA PHE A 106 39.39 -9.84 5.81
C PHE A 106 39.33 -9.13 7.17
N PRO A 107 40.00 -9.63 8.22
CA PRO A 107 39.89 -9.08 9.57
C PRO A 107 40.40 -7.64 9.72
N SER A 108 41.01 -7.07 8.68
CA SER A 108 41.51 -5.69 8.65
C SER A 108 40.60 -4.69 7.91
N LEU A 109 39.48 -5.11 7.32
CA LEU A 109 38.53 -4.20 6.66
C LEU A 109 37.19 -4.19 7.40
N PRO A 110 36.68 -3.01 7.81
CA PRO A 110 35.39 -2.90 8.50
C PRO A 110 34.20 -3.23 7.59
N GLU A 111 33.03 -3.41 8.22
CA GLU A 111 31.71 -3.77 7.65
C GLU A 111 31.23 -2.88 6.47
N SER A 112 31.99 -1.86 6.07
CA SER A 112 31.55 -0.80 5.15
C SER A 112 32.03 -0.93 3.70
N LEU A 113 32.81 -1.98 3.36
CA LEU A 113 33.39 -2.19 2.03
C LEU A 113 32.34 -1.97 0.91
N LYS A 114 32.73 -1.19 -0.10
CA LYS A 114 31.98 -0.93 -1.34
C LYS A 114 32.90 -1.17 -2.52
N VAL A 115 32.64 -2.17 -3.36
CA VAL A 115 33.28 -2.25 -4.70
C VAL A 115 32.73 -1.12 -5.56
N THR A 116 33.62 -0.40 -6.24
CA THR A 116 33.28 0.80 -7.02
C THR A 116 33.51 0.63 -8.52
N VAL A 117 34.60 -0.03 -8.91
CA VAL A 117 35.01 -0.13 -10.31
C VAL A 117 35.91 -1.34 -10.57
N SER A 118 35.84 -1.93 -11.77
CA SER A 118 36.79 -2.94 -12.27
C SER A 118 37.66 -2.41 -13.39
N GLU A 119 38.86 -2.96 -13.51
CA GLU A 119 39.75 -2.67 -14.63
C GLU A 119 39.12 -3.10 -15.97
N PRO A 120 39.05 -2.22 -16.97
CA PRO A 120 38.55 -2.57 -18.30
C PRO A 120 39.34 -3.73 -18.91
N GLY A 121 38.65 -4.79 -19.32
CA GLY A 121 39.26 -5.98 -19.92
C GLY A 121 39.93 -6.95 -18.94
N ASN A 122 40.01 -6.60 -17.64
CA ASN A 122 40.55 -7.48 -16.60
C ASN A 122 39.68 -7.48 -15.33
N PRO A 123 38.65 -8.33 -15.27
CA PRO A 123 37.70 -8.31 -14.16
C PRO A 123 38.22 -8.88 -12.84
N GLN A 124 39.42 -9.46 -12.83
CA GLN A 124 40.06 -9.89 -11.59
C GLN A 124 40.60 -8.68 -10.81
N VAL A 125 40.85 -7.56 -11.49
CA VAL A 125 41.28 -6.34 -10.84
C VAL A 125 40.08 -5.46 -10.52
N VAL A 126 39.74 -5.38 -9.23
CA VAL A 126 38.62 -4.57 -8.74
C VAL A 126 39.09 -3.60 -7.66
N TYR A 127 38.50 -2.41 -7.64
CA TYR A 127 38.76 -1.37 -6.65
C TYR A 127 37.51 -1.16 -5.80
N GLY A 128 37.74 -0.75 -4.56
CA GLY A 128 36.67 -0.46 -3.63
C GLY A 128 37.05 0.58 -2.59
N LEU A 129 36.09 0.91 -1.74
CA LEU A 129 36.21 1.88 -0.65
C LEU A 129 35.83 1.21 0.66
N ALA A 130 36.64 1.42 1.69
CA ALA A 130 36.39 0.99 3.06
C ALA A 130 36.68 2.16 4.02
N ASP A 131 36.33 2.05 5.31
CA ASP A 131 36.61 3.12 6.27
C ASP A 131 38.11 3.39 6.43
N THR A 132 38.95 2.40 6.11
CA THR A 132 40.42 2.50 6.12
C THR A 132 40.99 3.24 4.91
N GLY A 133 40.19 3.51 3.87
CA GLY A 133 40.64 4.14 2.62
C GLY A 133 40.21 3.35 1.36
N ALA A 134 40.81 3.69 0.23
CA ALA A 134 40.60 2.95 -1.01
C ALA A 134 41.35 1.61 -0.97
N VAL A 135 40.76 0.57 -1.55
CA VAL A 135 41.28 -0.79 -1.57
C VAL A 135 41.29 -1.35 -2.99
N LYS A 136 42.18 -2.30 -3.24
CA LYS A 136 42.32 -3.00 -4.52
C LYS A 136 42.41 -4.50 -4.29
N SER A 137 41.74 -5.25 -5.15
CA SER A 137 41.86 -6.70 -5.29
C SER A 137 42.37 -7.02 -6.69
N ILE A 138 43.17 -8.08 -6.82
CA ILE A 138 43.71 -8.58 -8.10
C ILE A 138 43.24 -10.00 -8.42
N ASP A 139 42.38 -10.56 -7.57
CA ASP A 139 41.85 -11.92 -7.65
C ASP A 139 40.32 -11.94 -7.68
N GLY A 140 39.69 -10.83 -8.07
CA GLY A 140 38.23 -10.75 -8.24
C GLY A 140 37.49 -10.68 -6.91
N GLY A 141 38.05 -9.96 -5.95
CA GLY A 141 37.45 -9.64 -4.65
C GLY A 141 37.75 -10.65 -3.53
N PHE A 142 38.54 -11.69 -3.79
CA PHE A 142 38.89 -12.70 -2.79
C PHE A 142 39.94 -12.23 -1.80
N THR A 143 40.83 -11.30 -2.18
CA THR A 143 41.78 -10.62 -1.30
C THR A 143 41.85 -9.13 -1.60
N TRP A 144 42.03 -8.32 -0.56
CA TRP A 144 42.04 -6.86 -0.65
C TRP A 144 43.29 -6.25 -0.02
N GLN A 145 43.89 -5.29 -0.71
CA GLN A 145 45.00 -4.48 -0.25
C GLN A 145 44.58 -3.01 -0.14
N VAL A 146 44.90 -2.37 0.99
CA VAL A 146 44.71 -0.92 1.16
C VAL A 146 45.70 -0.16 0.28
N LEU A 147 45.19 0.79 -0.49
CA LEU A 147 46.00 1.67 -1.32
C LEU A 147 46.64 2.77 -0.47
N PRO A 148 47.97 2.95 -0.54
CA PRO A 148 48.69 3.90 0.30
C PRO A 148 48.24 5.35 0.05
N GLY A 149 48.26 6.19 1.09
CA GLY A 149 47.93 7.62 0.97
C GLY A 149 46.43 7.92 0.76
N THR A 150 45.56 6.92 0.90
CA THR A 150 44.10 7.07 0.71
C THR A 150 43.28 6.98 1.99
N SER A 151 43.93 6.91 3.16
CA SER A 151 43.28 6.93 4.48
C SER A 151 42.31 8.10 4.57
N VAL A 152 41.10 7.90 5.10
CA VAL A 152 40.05 8.92 5.14
C VAL A 152 40.39 10.02 6.16
N PRO A 153 40.77 11.24 5.74
CA PRO A 153 41.23 12.29 6.65
C PRO A 153 40.12 13.26 7.11
N ASP A 154 38.96 13.31 6.44
CA ASP A 154 37.96 14.39 6.57
C ASP A 154 36.52 13.90 6.82
N VAL A 155 35.67 14.78 7.35
CA VAL A 155 34.22 14.60 7.48
C VAL A 155 33.60 14.39 6.08
N GLY A 156 33.05 13.20 5.80
CA GLY A 156 32.30 12.89 4.58
C GLY A 156 32.84 11.74 3.72
N GLY A 157 34.11 11.36 3.86
CA GLY A 157 34.66 10.15 3.21
C GLY A 157 34.81 10.19 1.69
N TRP A 158 35.30 9.08 1.12
CA TRP A 158 35.34 8.83 -0.32
C TRP A 158 33.97 8.34 -0.82
N THR A 159 33.52 8.84 -1.96
CA THR A 159 32.20 8.49 -2.52
C THR A 159 32.31 7.46 -3.65
N ASP A 160 33.28 7.61 -4.55
CA ASP A 160 33.50 6.67 -5.66
C ASP A 160 34.90 6.75 -6.31
N MET A 161 35.13 5.90 -7.31
CA MET A 161 36.36 5.86 -8.12
C MET A 161 36.06 5.80 -9.63
N LEU A 162 36.99 6.29 -10.45
CA LEU A 162 36.94 6.21 -11.91
C LEU A 162 38.28 5.71 -12.47
N ILE A 163 38.25 4.71 -13.35
CA ILE A 163 39.44 4.25 -14.09
C ILE A 163 39.42 4.89 -15.48
N ASP A 164 40.57 5.41 -15.93
CA ASP A 164 40.72 5.89 -17.30
C ASP A 164 40.64 4.73 -18.29
N SER A 165 39.67 4.79 -19.19
CA SER A 165 39.43 3.73 -20.18
C SER A 165 40.56 3.57 -21.21
N ASN A 166 41.39 4.60 -21.42
CA ASN A 166 42.52 4.57 -22.35
C ASN A 166 43.84 4.22 -21.67
N ALA A 167 43.92 4.38 -20.35
CA ALA A 167 45.11 4.10 -19.56
C ALA A 167 44.70 3.54 -18.19
N PRO A 168 44.44 2.23 -18.05
CA PRO A 168 43.89 1.64 -16.83
C PRO A 168 44.76 1.81 -15.56
N SER A 169 46.05 2.15 -15.72
CA SER A 169 46.90 2.56 -14.59
C SER A 169 46.54 3.94 -14.04
N THR A 170 45.74 4.72 -14.76
CA THR A 170 45.24 6.02 -14.32
C THR A 170 43.91 5.86 -13.61
N VAL A 171 43.89 6.19 -12.32
CA VAL A 171 42.75 6.02 -11.43
C VAL A 171 42.45 7.32 -10.70
N TYR A 172 41.19 7.71 -10.66
CA TYR A 172 40.70 8.86 -9.92
C TYR A 172 39.89 8.40 -8.71
N LEU A 173 40.13 9.04 -7.56
CA LEU A 173 39.45 8.78 -6.30
C LEU A 173 38.80 10.09 -5.84
N TYR A 174 37.49 10.11 -5.58
CA TYR A 174 36.79 11.35 -5.28
C TYR A 174 35.77 11.20 -4.15
N GLY A 175 35.46 12.32 -3.49
CA GLY A 175 34.63 12.34 -2.29
C GLY A 175 34.04 13.72 -1.97
N SER A 176 33.80 13.96 -0.69
CA SER A 176 33.13 15.19 -0.23
C SER A 176 33.94 16.47 -0.44
N SER A 177 35.27 16.40 -0.43
CA SER A 177 36.15 17.57 -0.37
C SER A 177 37.26 17.63 -1.43
N ARG A 178 37.62 16.52 -2.09
CA ARG A 178 38.74 16.49 -3.05
C ARG A 178 38.64 15.36 -4.07
N VAL A 179 39.45 15.49 -5.13
CA VAL A 179 39.72 14.46 -6.14
C VAL A 179 41.22 14.17 -6.15
N LEU A 180 41.60 12.90 -6.08
CA LEU A 180 42.97 12.41 -6.22
C LEU A 180 43.11 11.67 -7.54
N LYS A 181 44.32 11.71 -8.13
CA LYS A 181 44.70 11.00 -9.34
C LYS A 181 45.95 10.17 -9.08
N SER A 182 45.90 8.90 -9.45
CA SER A 182 47.04 8.02 -9.61
C SER A 182 47.27 7.77 -11.10
N THR A 183 48.52 7.58 -11.52
CA THR A 183 48.91 7.13 -12.87
C THR A 183 49.62 5.77 -12.86
N ASP A 184 49.74 5.18 -11.66
CA ASP A 184 50.48 3.96 -11.35
C ASP A 184 49.59 2.92 -10.61
N ALA A 185 48.31 2.88 -10.98
CA ALA A 185 47.30 1.92 -10.52
C ALA A 185 47.09 1.92 -8.99
N GLY A 186 47.24 3.08 -8.36
CA GLY A 186 46.99 3.34 -6.94
C GLY A 186 48.23 3.28 -6.04
N ALA A 187 49.43 3.14 -6.59
CA ALA A 187 50.67 3.10 -5.80
C ALA A 187 51.06 4.49 -5.26
N SER A 188 50.74 5.57 -5.98
CA SER A 188 50.87 6.95 -5.53
C SER A 188 49.71 7.83 -6.00
N TRP A 189 49.43 8.90 -5.25
CA TRP A 189 48.28 9.78 -5.47
C TRP A 189 48.69 11.25 -5.44
N ASN A 190 48.19 12.01 -6.40
CA ASN A 190 48.35 13.45 -6.48
C ASN A 190 46.99 14.15 -6.39
N LEU A 191 46.95 15.30 -5.72
CA LEU A 191 45.75 16.12 -5.67
C LEU A 191 45.44 16.70 -7.05
N VAL A 192 44.18 16.59 -7.48
CA VAL A 192 43.68 17.26 -8.67
C VAL A 192 43.21 18.66 -8.27
N PRO A 193 43.78 19.75 -8.82
CA PRO A 193 43.45 21.12 -8.45
C PRO A 193 42.14 21.56 -9.12
N THR A 194 41.03 20.94 -8.73
CA THR A 194 39.71 21.21 -9.30
C THR A 194 39.21 22.63 -9.02
N GLY A 195 39.82 23.34 -8.06
CA GLY A 195 39.31 24.61 -7.55
C GLY A 195 38.00 24.47 -6.74
N LEU A 196 37.58 23.22 -6.48
CA LEU A 196 36.42 22.88 -5.65
C LEU A 196 36.80 23.03 -4.16
N GLY A 197 35.91 23.64 -3.39
CA GLY A 197 35.84 23.57 -1.92
C GLY A 197 34.95 22.42 -1.43
N PHE A 198 34.24 22.59 -0.30
CA PHE A 198 33.35 21.56 0.30
C PHE A 198 32.02 21.41 -0.46
N PHE A 199 31.99 20.65 -1.56
CA PHE A 199 30.84 20.64 -2.47
C PHE A 199 30.33 19.25 -2.90
N SER A 200 30.90 18.17 -2.35
CA SER A 200 30.56 16.76 -2.60
C SER A 200 30.42 16.37 -4.08
N VAL A 201 31.42 15.63 -4.57
CA VAL A 201 31.37 15.05 -5.92
C VAL A 201 30.32 13.94 -5.94
N SER A 202 29.28 14.11 -6.76
CA SER A 202 28.20 13.14 -6.93
C SER A 202 28.54 12.09 -7.99
N ALA A 203 29.26 12.48 -9.05
CA ALA A 203 29.73 11.57 -10.10
C ALA A 203 30.88 12.17 -10.90
N MET A 204 31.69 11.32 -11.54
CA MET A 204 32.74 11.73 -12.47
C MET A 204 32.76 10.80 -13.69
N THR A 205 33.04 11.34 -14.88
CA THR A 205 33.15 10.55 -16.12
C THR A 205 34.28 11.07 -17.02
N GLN A 206 34.69 10.23 -17.97
CA GLN A 206 35.80 10.48 -18.90
C GLN A 206 35.45 10.11 -20.35
N PHE A 207 35.91 10.95 -21.28
CA PHE A 207 35.90 10.70 -22.72
C PHE A 207 37.15 11.32 -23.38
N GLY A 208 37.99 10.48 -24.00
CA GLY A 208 39.30 10.91 -24.49
C GLY A 208 40.13 11.52 -23.35
N SER A 209 40.70 12.71 -23.56
CA SER A 209 41.40 13.47 -22.49
C SER A 209 40.48 14.31 -21.61
N THR A 210 39.17 14.34 -21.90
CA THR A 210 38.22 15.20 -21.21
C THR A 210 37.66 14.51 -19.96
N LEU A 211 37.67 15.22 -18.85
CA LEU A 211 37.04 14.84 -17.59
C LEU A 211 35.86 15.77 -17.30
N LEU A 212 34.80 15.18 -16.77
CA LEU A 212 33.64 15.93 -16.29
C LEU A 212 33.30 15.48 -14.86
N VAL A 213 33.16 16.44 -13.97
CA VAL A 213 32.84 16.25 -12.55
C VAL A 213 31.48 16.88 -12.27
N ALA A 214 30.58 16.12 -11.67
CA ALA A 214 29.27 16.54 -11.18
C ALA A 214 29.33 16.80 -9.67
N THR A 215 28.67 17.85 -9.20
CA THR A 215 28.66 18.24 -7.78
C THR A 215 27.25 18.45 -7.24
N TYR A 216 27.08 18.31 -5.93
CA TYR A 216 25.79 18.55 -5.28
C TYR A 216 25.43 20.03 -5.11
N SER A 217 26.28 20.98 -5.46
CA SER A 217 26.01 22.41 -5.21
C SER A 217 26.55 23.40 -6.25
N GLN A 218 27.49 23.01 -7.12
CA GLN A 218 28.14 23.91 -8.08
C GLN A 218 27.94 23.50 -9.54
N GLY A 219 27.16 22.46 -9.81
CA GLY A 219 26.92 21.93 -11.14
C GLY A 219 28.08 21.08 -11.63
N PHE A 220 28.46 21.27 -12.89
CA PHE A 220 29.54 20.56 -13.54
C PHE A 220 30.82 21.38 -13.65
N LEU A 221 31.96 20.69 -13.48
CA LEU A 221 33.27 21.16 -13.90
C LEU A 221 33.81 20.28 -15.01
N ARG A 222 34.42 20.90 -16.01
CA ARG A 222 35.00 20.22 -17.18
C ARG A 222 36.48 20.55 -17.31
N SER A 223 37.29 19.54 -17.63
CA SER A 223 38.72 19.64 -17.91
C SER A 223 39.03 18.93 -19.22
N VAL A 224 39.81 19.54 -20.11
CA VAL A 224 40.21 18.96 -21.41
C VAL A 224 41.65 18.45 -21.45
N ASP A 225 42.39 18.68 -20.36
CA ASP A 225 43.82 18.44 -20.22
C ASP A 225 44.12 17.38 -19.14
N GLY A 226 43.19 16.42 -18.96
CA GLY A 226 43.38 15.31 -18.03
C GLY A 226 43.39 15.71 -16.55
N GLY A 227 42.74 16.83 -16.22
CA GLY A 227 42.53 17.32 -14.85
C GLY A 227 43.50 18.40 -14.39
N ALA A 228 44.32 18.97 -15.29
CA ALA A 228 45.27 20.02 -14.93
C ALA A 228 44.57 21.39 -14.77
N THR A 229 43.60 21.70 -15.62
CA THR A 229 42.76 22.91 -15.51
C THR A 229 41.28 22.56 -15.62
N TRP A 230 40.44 23.35 -14.94
CA TRP A 230 38.99 23.12 -14.83
C TRP A 230 38.20 24.40 -15.09
N THR A 231 37.09 24.25 -15.80
CA THR A 231 36.15 25.33 -16.10
C THR A 231 34.72 24.91 -15.76
N PRO A 232 33.89 25.78 -15.16
CA PRO A 232 32.45 25.52 -15.01
C PRO A 232 31.78 25.18 -16.33
N SER A 233 30.89 24.17 -16.32
CA SER A 233 30.24 23.61 -17.51
C SER A 233 28.71 23.52 -17.32
N ASN A 234 28.12 24.63 -16.90
CA ASN A 234 26.72 24.73 -16.46
C ASN A 234 25.77 25.34 -17.51
N GLY A 235 26.17 25.44 -18.78
CA GLY A 235 25.34 26.03 -19.83
C GLY A 235 23.99 25.31 -19.94
N GLY A 236 22.88 26.04 -19.74
CA GLY A 236 21.52 25.48 -19.82
C GLY A 236 21.01 24.82 -18.52
N ILE A 237 21.75 24.93 -17.41
CA ILE A 237 21.34 24.43 -16.10
C ILE A 237 20.84 25.58 -15.22
N SER A 238 19.61 25.47 -14.71
CA SER A 238 19.01 26.46 -13.79
C SER A 238 19.30 26.20 -12.32
N ASP A 239 19.49 24.93 -11.94
CA ASP A 239 19.77 24.49 -10.57
C ASP A 239 21.05 23.63 -10.54
N PRO A 240 22.11 24.06 -9.83
CA PRO A 240 23.42 23.42 -9.88
C PRO A 240 23.55 22.12 -9.07
N ARG A 241 22.46 21.61 -8.48
CA ARG A 241 22.49 20.36 -7.70
C ARG A 241 22.38 19.14 -8.62
N ILE A 242 23.48 18.41 -8.83
CA ILE A 242 23.52 17.24 -9.72
C ILE A 242 23.51 15.94 -8.90
N TYR A 243 22.56 15.04 -9.16
CA TYR A 243 22.42 13.77 -8.41
C TYR A 243 22.99 12.55 -9.15
N SER A 244 22.98 12.57 -10.48
CA SER A 244 23.40 11.43 -11.32
C SER A 244 24.00 11.93 -12.63
N LEU A 245 24.97 11.19 -13.15
CA LEU A 245 25.61 11.41 -14.44
C LEU A 245 25.87 10.05 -15.10
N SER A 246 25.46 9.90 -16.36
CA SER A 246 25.69 8.69 -17.16
C SER A 246 26.16 9.04 -18.57
N LYS A 247 27.15 8.30 -19.07
CA LYS A 247 27.71 8.47 -20.40
C LYS A 247 26.96 7.61 -21.43
N GLY A 248 26.72 8.18 -22.62
CA GLY A 248 26.13 7.47 -23.76
C GLY A 248 27.09 6.51 -24.45
N LEU A 249 26.55 5.69 -25.35
CA LEU A 249 27.31 4.73 -26.15
C LEU A 249 28.02 5.37 -27.35
N GLY A 250 29.19 4.82 -27.68
CA GLY A 250 29.96 5.17 -28.87
C GLY A 250 30.98 6.29 -28.67
N SER A 251 31.51 6.80 -29.80
CA SER A 251 32.51 7.89 -29.83
C SER A 251 31.89 9.29 -29.71
N LEU A 252 30.56 9.39 -29.72
CA LEU A 252 29.85 10.65 -29.58
C LEU A 252 29.84 11.10 -28.11
N PRO A 253 29.99 12.39 -27.81
CA PRO A 253 30.10 12.88 -26.46
C PRO A 253 28.71 13.13 -25.83
N VAL A 254 27.82 12.13 -25.92
CA VAL A 254 26.45 12.21 -25.38
C VAL A 254 26.46 11.88 -23.90
N LEU A 255 25.86 12.74 -23.08
CA LEU A 255 25.76 12.58 -21.63
C LEU A 255 24.33 12.82 -21.15
N TYR A 256 23.98 12.15 -20.04
CA TYR A 256 22.71 12.30 -19.35
C TYR A 256 22.98 12.61 -17.88
N ALA A 257 22.20 13.53 -17.32
CA ALA A 257 22.32 13.88 -15.92
C ALA A 257 20.98 14.22 -15.29
N THR A 258 20.92 14.19 -13.97
CA THR A 258 19.75 14.63 -13.21
C THR A 258 20.11 15.82 -12.35
N ALA A 259 19.35 16.91 -12.47
CA ALA A 259 19.63 18.18 -11.79
C ALA A 259 18.36 18.85 -11.27
N GLY A 260 18.41 19.48 -10.10
CA GLY A 260 17.25 20.21 -9.59
C GLY A 260 16.99 20.09 -8.08
N PRO A 261 15.76 20.41 -7.63
CA PRO A 261 15.37 20.19 -6.24
C PRO A 261 15.40 18.69 -5.88
N PRO A 262 15.70 18.33 -4.61
CA PRO A 262 15.84 16.94 -4.19
C PRO A 262 14.61 16.09 -4.46
N ASP A 263 13.43 16.69 -4.35
CA ASP A 263 12.17 16.00 -4.49
C ASP A 263 11.79 15.74 -5.96
N TRP A 264 12.27 16.57 -6.89
CA TRP A 264 11.81 16.55 -8.28
C TRP A 264 12.88 16.98 -9.32
N PRO A 265 14.01 16.27 -9.40
CA PRO A 265 15.09 16.60 -10.33
C PRO A 265 14.68 16.37 -11.80
N ALA A 266 15.16 17.24 -12.68
CA ALA A 266 14.96 17.17 -14.13
C ALA A 266 16.02 16.29 -14.80
N LEU A 267 15.63 15.55 -15.83
CA LEU A 267 16.55 14.83 -16.71
C LEU A 267 17.11 15.78 -17.78
N LEU A 268 18.43 15.92 -17.78
CA LEU A 268 19.20 16.73 -18.72
C LEU A 268 19.94 15.84 -19.72
N ARG A 269 20.09 16.34 -20.94
CA ARG A 269 20.89 15.71 -22.00
C ARG A 269 21.91 16.69 -22.56
N SER A 270 23.13 16.22 -22.77
CA SER A 270 24.18 16.93 -23.50
C SER A 270 24.63 16.09 -24.70
N VAL A 271 24.91 16.75 -25.82
CA VAL A 271 25.41 16.12 -27.06
C VAL A 271 26.79 16.62 -27.47
N ASP A 272 27.39 17.50 -26.67
CA ASP A 272 28.65 18.21 -26.94
C ASP A 272 29.72 17.93 -25.85
N GLY A 273 29.55 16.88 -25.06
CA GLY A 273 30.49 16.50 -24.00
C GLY A 273 30.35 17.36 -22.75
N GLY A 274 29.12 17.73 -22.42
CA GLY A 274 28.78 18.46 -21.21
C GLY A 274 29.07 19.95 -21.27
N ILE A 275 29.34 20.52 -22.45
CA ILE A 275 29.54 21.97 -22.62
C ILE A 275 28.19 22.67 -22.44
N THR A 276 27.13 22.15 -23.06
CA THR A 276 25.75 22.60 -22.88
C THR A 276 24.83 21.45 -22.51
N TRP A 277 23.80 21.78 -21.73
CA TRP A 277 22.79 20.86 -21.23
C TRP A 277 21.41 21.34 -21.62
N THR A 278 20.61 20.43 -22.16
CA THR A 278 19.22 20.70 -22.54
C THR A 278 18.29 19.85 -21.66
N PRO A 279 17.30 20.45 -21.00
CA PRO A 279 16.25 19.69 -20.33
C PRO A 279 15.48 18.83 -21.34
N SER A 280 15.25 17.57 -21.00
CA SER A 280 14.47 16.63 -21.82
C SER A 280 12.95 16.89 -21.78
N GLY A 281 12.48 17.67 -20.80
CA GLY A 281 11.06 17.80 -20.45
C GLY A 281 10.60 16.76 -19.42
N VAL A 282 11.43 15.76 -19.12
CA VAL A 282 11.16 14.73 -18.12
C VAL A 282 11.77 15.13 -16.76
N SER A 283 11.03 14.88 -15.68
CA SER A 283 11.42 15.23 -14.29
C SER A 283 10.99 14.16 -13.29
N GLY A 284 11.42 14.28 -12.03
CA GLY A 284 11.18 13.29 -10.98
C GLY A 284 12.15 12.10 -11.02
N ILE A 285 13.33 12.27 -11.64
CA ILE A 285 14.31 11.20 -11.90
C ILE A 285 15.53 11.38 -11.01
N SER A 286 15.63 10.60 -9.94
CA SER A 286 16.75 10.74 -8.98
C SER A 286 18.06 10.17 -9.52
N ARG A 287 17.99 9.12 -10.34
CA ARG A 287 19.14 8.49 -11.00
C ARG A 287 18.84 8.15 -12.45
N VAL A 288 19.85 8.23 -13.30
CA VAL A 288 19.78 7.83 -14.71
C VAL A 288 20.95 6.92 -15.06
N VAL A 289 20.65 5.84 -15.78
CA VAL A 289 21.61 4.87 -16.32
C VAL A 289 21.34 4.74 -17.81
N VAL A 290 22.36 4.97 -18.63
CA VAL A 290 22.26 4.74 -20.08
C VAL A 290 22.52 3.26 -20.36
N SER A 291 21.72 2.65 -21.24
CA SER A 291 21.95 1.27 -21.64
C SER A 291 23.31 1.12 -22.32
N ARG A 292 24.00 0.03 -22.00
CA ARG A 292 25.27 -0.37 -22.63
C ARG A 292 25.07 -1.04 -23.99
N HIS A 293 23.83 -1.37 -24.34
CA HIS A 293 23.49 -2.12 -25.55
C HIS A 293 22.69 -1.30 -26.57
N ALA A 294 22.06 -0.21 -26.15
CA ALA A 294 21.26 0.64 -27.03
C ALA A 294 21.44 2.14 -26.73
N ALA A 295 21.91 2.90 -27.73
CA ALA A 295 22.34 4.30 -27.55
C ALA A 295 21.22 5.27 -27.13
N ASN A 296 19.96 4.93 -27.43
CA ASN A 296 18.79 5.73 -27.07
C ASN A 296 18.03 5.16 -25.86
N ARG A 297 18.45 4.03 -25.31
CA ARG A 297 17.76 3.42 -24.17
C ARG A 297 18.34 3.93 -22.86
N LEU A 298 17.46 4.39 -21.98
CA LEU A 298 17.79 4.86 -20.64
C LEU A 298 16.92 4.16 -19.60
N TYR A 299 17.50 3.93 -18.44
CA TYR A 299 16.80 3.52 -17.24
C TYR A 299 16.86 4.65 -16.22
N GLY A 300 15.70 5.07 -15.72
CA GLY A 300 15.57 6.14 -14.73
C GLY A 300 15.01 5.58 -13.43
N VAL A 301 15.52 6.05 -12.29
CA VAL A 301 14.83 5.85 -11.02
C VAL A 301 13.81 6.99 -10.86
N ALA A 302 12.54 6.65 -11.06
CA ALA A 302 11.41 7.57 -11.00
C ALA A 302 10.47 7.10 -9.89
N LEU A 303 10.08 7.97 -8.96
CA LEU A 303 9.05 7.62 -7.97
C LEU A 303 9.42 6.42 -7.07
N GLY A 304 10.71 6.17 -6.83
CA GLY A 304 11.17 4.96 -6.11
C GLY A 304 11.10 3.68 -6.93
N THR A 305 10.74 3.78 -8.21
CA THR A 305 10.58 2.72 -9.19
C THR A 305 11.56 2.87 -10.36
N VAL A 306 11.54 1.94 -11.33
CA VAL A 306 12.36 1.94 -12.54
C VAL A 306 11.53 2.31 -13.77
N ALA A 307 11.85 3.44 -14.39
CA ALA A 307 11.31 3.86 -15.67
C ALA A 307 12.28 3.55 -16.81
N VAL A 308 11.76 3.31 -18.00
CA VAL A 308 12.51 3.04 -19.22
C VAL A 308 12.15 4.08 -20.27
N SER A 309 13.17 4.59 -20.96
CA SER A 309 13.05 5.37 -22.20
C SER A 309 13.73 4.60 -23.31
N ASP A 310 13.13 4.57 -24.49
CA ASP A 310 13.73 4.06 -25.73
C ASP A 310 14.03 5.20 -26.74
N ASP A 311 13.79 6.44 -26.35
CA ASP A 311 13.81 7.64 -27.20
C ASP A 311 14.77 8.72 -26.66
N ALA A 312 15.88 8.29 -26.08
CA ALA A 312 16.94 9.16 -25.60
C ALA A 312 16.47 10.13 -24.49
N GLY A 313 15.48 9.72 -23.70
CA GLY A 313 14.96 10.45 -22.56
C GLY A 313 13.87 11.46 -22.89
N ALA A 314 13.37 11.49 -24.13
CA ALA A 314 12.27 12.38 -24.51
C ALA A 314 10.95 11.96 -23.84
N THR A 315 10.74 10.66 -23.65
CA THR A 315 9.65 10.10 -22.86
C THR A 315 10.16 9.03 -21.90
N LEU A 316 9.52 8.92 -20.74
CA LEU A 316 9.71 7.79 -19.84
C LEU A 316 8.40 7.03 -19.72
N THR A 317 8.51 5.73 -19.97
CA THR A 317 7.47 4.78 -19.62
C THR A 317 7.85 4.17 -18.27
N ASN A 318 6.97 4.26 -17.28
CA ASN A 318 7.17 3.53 -16.03
C ASN A 318 7.11 2.03 -16.36
N ALA A 319 8.28 1.43 -16.55
CA ALA A 319 8.39 0.00 -16.87
C ALA A 319 8.00 -0.85 -15.66
N SER A 320 8.08 -0.30 -14.44
CA SER A 320 7.97 -1.05 -13.21
C SER A 320 6.66 -0.97 -12.42
N TYR A 321 5.49 -0.82 -13.09
CA TYR A 321 4.29 -1.51 -12.56
C TYR A 321 4.36 -3.03 -12.78
N ALA A 322 5.42 -3.49 -13.45
CA ALA A 322 6.08 -4.77 -13.28
C ALA A 322 5.92 -5.38 -11.87
N SER A 323 5.14 -6.44 -11.77
CA SER A 323 5.06 -7.27 -10.57
C SER A 323 6.46 -7.62 -10.01
N GLY A 324 6.62 -7.52 -8.69
CA GLY A 324 7.67 -8.20 -7.92
C GLY A 324 8.74 -7.35 -7.23
N LEU A 325 8.79 -6.03 -7.43
CA LEU A 325 9.47 -5.12 -6.49
C LEU A 325 8.63 -4.98 -5.20
N PRO A 326 9.23 -4.69 -4.04
CA PRO A 326 8.50 -4.64 -2.79
C PRO A 326 7.61 -3.40 -2.79
N ASN A 327 6.41 -3.55 -2.21
CA ASN A 327 5.53 -2.41 -2.01
C ASN A 327 6.12 -1.48 -0.94
N VAL A 328 5.78 -0.20 -1.03
CA VAL A 328 6.31 0.83 -0.12
C VAL A 328 5.36 1.06 1.04
N ARG A 329 5.92 1.44 2.19
CA ARG A 329 5.15 1.94 3.33
C ARG A 329 4.12 2.98 2.89
N THR A 330 2.86 2.60 3.03
CA THR A 330 1.70 3.40 2.64
C THR A 330 0.93 3.76 3.90
N PRO A 331 1.12 4.96 4.48
CA PRO A 331 0.38 5.37 5.67
C PRO A 331 -1.09 5.71 5.38
N VAL A 332 -1.41 6.17 4.17
CA VAL A 332 -2.75 6.67 3.81
C VAL A 332 -3.16 6.06 2.48
N LEU A 333 -4.38 5.52 2.44
CA LEU A 333 -5.05 5.06 1.22
C LEU A 333 -6.50 5.52 1.26
N LEU A 334 -6.92 6.23 0.23
CA LEU A 334 -8.25 6.81 0.11
C LEU A 334 -8.91 6.32 -1.18
N VAL A 335 -10.22 6.14 -1.13
CA VAL A 335 -11.05 5.76 -2.29
C VAL A 335 -11.89 6.97 -2.67
N ASP A 336 -11.91 7.31 -3.96
CA ASP A 336 -12.71 8.44 -4.44
C ASP A 336 -14.21 8.19 -4.30
N ALA A 337 -14.94 9.21 -3.83
CA ALA A 337 -16.38 9.17 -3.73
C ALA A 337 -17.02 9.18 -5.11
N GLY A 338 -17.49 8.02 -5.57
CA GLY A 338 -18.23 7.97 -6.83
C GLY A 338 -17.36 7.78 -8.08
N ASN A 339 -16.08 7.48 -7.91
CA ASN A 339 -15.37 6.61 -8.85
C ASN A 339 -14.42 5.70 -8.09
N THR A 340 -14.92 4.54 -7.66
CA THR A 340 -14.17 3.64 -6.79
C THR A 340 -13.07 2.86 -7.51
N SER A 341 -12.85 3.18 -8.80
CA SER A 341 -11.64 2.79 -9.52
C SER A 341 -10.46 3.73 -9.23
N VAL A 342 -10.75 4.93 -8.72
CA VAL A 342 -9.74 5.93 -8.37
C VAL A 342 -9.34 5.77 -6.92
N LEU A 343 -8.04 5.59 -6.69
CA LEU A 343 -7.44 5.49 -5.36
C LEU A 343 -6.37 6.57 -5.22
N TYR A 344 -6.22 7.12 -4.02
CA TYR A 344 -5.15 8.05 -3.67
C TYR A 344 -4.33 7.46 -2.54
N ALA A 345 -3.00 7.49 -2.67
CA ALA A 345 -2.11 6.97 -1.64
C ALA A 345 -0.96 7.95 -1.35
N ALA A 346 -0.56 8.01 -0.09
CA ALA A 346 0.69 8.66 0.31
C ALA A 346 1.77 7.59 0.48
N ILE A 347 2.99 7.87 0.03
CA ILE A 347 4.14 6.98 0.15
C ILE A 347 5.22 7.64 1.02
N LEU A 348 5.65 6.95 2.08
CA LEU A 348 6.79 7.39 2.90
C LEU A 348 8.09 6.83 2.34
N GLY A 349 9.14 7.64 2.24
CA GLY A 349 10.46 7.23 1.71
C GLY A 349 10.55 7.15 0.17
N GLY A 350 9.46 7.46 -0.54
CA GLY A 350 9.39 7.60 -2.00
C GLY A 350 8.98 9.02 -2.42
N PRO A 351 8.40 9.21 -3.62
CA PRO A 351 8.04 10.52 -4.17
C PRO A 351 6.82 11.17 -3.49
N GLY A 352 6.44 10.74 -2.29
CA GLY A 352 5.17 11.14 -1.70
C GLY A 352 3.98 10.53 -2.41
N ALA A 353 3.18 11.37 -3.05
CA ALA A 353 1.80 11.07 -3.34
C ALA A 353 1.53 10.47 -4.71
N VAL A 354 0.64 9.50 -4.75
CA VAL A 354 0.23 8.86 -5.99
C VAL A 354 -1.28 8.68 -6.10
N ARG A 355 -1.74 8.61 -7.34
CA ARG A 355 -3.13 8.32 -7.72
C ARG A 355 -3.17 7.14 -8.67
N SER A 356 -4.10 6.23 -8.44
CA SER A 356 -4.50 5.21 -9.40
C SER A 356 -5.86 5.55 -9.98
N VAL A 357 -6.12 5.18 -11.24
CA VAL A 357 -7.44 5.28 -11.89
C VAL A 357 -8.02 3.91 -12.26
N ASP A 358 -7.36 2.83 -11.87
CA ASP A 358 -7.61 1.46 -12.31
C ASP A 358 -7.61 0.43 -11.17
N ARG A 359 -7.92 0.88 -9.94
CA ARG A 359 -7.92 0.10 -8.68
C ARG A 359 -6.53 -0.39 -8.23
N GLY A 360 -5.53 0.46 -8.41
CA GLY A 360 -4.16 0.23 -7.96
C GLY A 360 -3.36 -0.70 -8.89
N ARG A 361 -3.82 -0.93 -10.14
CA ARG A 361 -3.00 -1.65 -11.12
C ARG A 361 -1.86 -0.77 -11.63
N SER A 362 -2.11 0.53 -11.76
CA SER A 362 -1.12 1.54 -12.06
C SER A 362 -1.33 2.79 -11.22
N TRP A 363 -0.25 3.52 -10.99
CA TRP A 363 -0.22 4.74 -10.21
C TRP A 363 0.45 5.90 -10.99
N GLY A 364 0.16 7.13 -10.63
CA GLY A 364 0.80 8.32 -11.18
C GLY A 364 1.00 9.36 -10.08
N ALA A 365 2.08 10.14 -10.16
CA ALA A 365 2.38 11.15 -9.16
C ALA A 365 1.33 12.28 -9.17
N MET A 366 1.09 12.86 -7.99
CA MET A 366 0.29 14.08 -7.86
C MET A 366 1.20 15.27 -7.57
N THR A 367 1.24 16.24 -8.49
CA THR A 367 2.14 17.38 -8.42
C THR A 367 1.43 18.71 -8.71
N LEU A 368 1.91 19.77 -8.08
CA LEU A 368 1.65 21.14 -8.50
C LEU A 368 2.33 21.45 -9.85
N PRO A 369 1.91 22.52 -10.57
CA PRO A 369 2.54 22.91 -11.84
C PRO A 369 4.05 23.20 -11.77
N ASN A 370 4.57 23.52 -10.57
CA ASN A 370 5.99 23.73 -10.32
C ASN A 370 6.76 22.43 -9.98
N GLY A 371 6.11 21.26 -10.07
CA GLY A 371 6.69 19.95 -9.75
C GLY A 371 6.67 19.56 -8.27
N THR A 372 6.11 20.39 -7.38
CA THR A 372 6.00 20.04 -5.94
C THR A 372 5.02 18.88 -5.73
N LEU A 373 5.46 17.83 -5.06
CA LEU A 373 4.66 16.64 -4.73
C LEU A 373 3.67 16.91 -3.59
N LEU A 374 2.47 16.34 -3.69
CA LEU A 374 1.35 16.61 -2.77
C LEU A 374 0.75 15.34 -2.13
N ALA A 375 1.10 15.03 -0.87
CA ALA A 375 0.54 13.89 -0.11
C ALA A 375 -0.96 14.04 0.13
N PRO A 376 -1.80 13.07 -0.29
CA PRO A 376 -3.22 13.10 0.03
C PRO A 376 -3.39 12.93 1.53
N ILE A 377 -4.25 13.76 2.11
CA ILE A 377 -4.60 13.70 3.53
C ILE A 377 -6.08 13.37 3.73
N SER A 378 -6.92 13.68 2.73
CA SER A 378 -8.36 13.38 2.77
C SER A 378 -8.96 13.41 1.37
N ALA A 379 -10.06 12.71 1.19
CA ALA A 379 -10.85 12.71 -0.04
C ALA A 379 -12.32 12.94 0.33
N SER A 380 -13.03 13.69 -0.50
CA SER A 380 -14.46 13.92 -0.28
C SER A 380 -15.20 12.59 -0.28
N ARG A 381 -16.20 12.47 0.59
CA ARG A 381 -17.10 11.31 0.65
C ARG A 381 -18.32 11.43 -0.26
N THR A 382 -18.57 12.63 -0.80
CA THR A 382 -19.80 12.95 -1.54
C THR A 382 -19.55 13.62 -2.89
N GLN A 383 -18.37 14.21 -3.10
CA GLN A 383 -17.98 14.90 -4.32
C GLN A 383 -16.91 14.11 -5.08
N PRO A 384 -17.28 13.39 -6.16
CA PRO A 384 -16.32 12.69 -7.01
C PRO A 384 -15.21 13.62 -7.51
N GLY A 385 -13.99 13.12 -7.50
CA GLY A 385 -12.80 13.85 -7.93
C GLY A 385 -12.28 14.88 -6.93
N THR A 386 -12.92 15.03 -5.77
CA THR A 386 -12.45 15.97 -4.75
C THR A 386 -11.47 15.31 -3.78
N VAL A 387 -10.23 15.79 -3.79
CA VAL A 387 -9.14 15.30 -2.92
C VAL A 387 -8.35 16.47 -2.34
N TYR A 388 -7.92 16.32 -1.10
CA TYR A 388 -7.15 17.30 -0.35
C TYR A 388 -5.75 16.78 -0.08
N ALA A 389 -4.74 17.61 -0.31
CA ALA A 389 -3.35 17.20 -0.21
C ALA A 389 -2.42 18.31 0.31
N THR A 390 -1.25 17.92 0.83
CA THR A 390 -0.25 18.83 1.40
C THR A 390 1.13 18.58 0.81
N PRO A 391 2.00 19.60 0.71
CA PRO A 391 3.40 19.38 0.37
C PRO A 391 4.09 18.49 1.42
N ASN A 392 4.95 17.57 0.97
CA ASN A 392 5.65 16.58 1.81
C ASN A 392 6.59 17.17 2.88
N ALA A 393 6.89 18.47 2.86
CA ALA A 393 7.86 19.12 3.74
C ALA A 393 7.25 20.30 4.49
N GLY A 394 7.23 20.23 5.83
CA GLY A 394 6.90 21.36 6.72
C GLY A 394 5.46 21.83 6.56
N ILE A 395 4.54 21.14 7.24
CA ILE A 395 3.11 21.26 7.01
C ILE A 395 2.59 22.64 7.40
N VAL A 396 2.31 23.46 6.38
CA VAL A 396 1.84 24.85 6.53
C VAL A 396 0.74 25.21 5.50
N LYS A 397 0.59 24.41 4.43
CA LYS A 397 -0.37 24.66 3.34
C LYS A 397 -1.05 23.36 2.93
N ALA A 398 -2.33 23.45 2.57
CA ALA A 398 -3.05 22.37 1.90
C ALA A 398 -3.71 22.87 0.62
N TYR A 399 -3.97 21.95 -0.28
CA TYR A 399 -4.54 22.18 -1.59
C TYR A 399 -5.77 21.30 -1.77
N ARG A 400 -6.73 21.78 -2.54
CA ARG A 400 -7.91 21.04 -2.98
C ARG A 400 -7.83 20.82 -4.48
N SER A 401 -8.12 19.61 -4.91
CA SER A 401 -8.44 19.28 -6.30
C SER A 401 -9.92 18.94 -6.38
N ALA A 402 -10.53 19.17 -7.54
CA ALA A 402 -11.90 18.75 -7.87
C ALA A 402 -11.95 17.89 -9.15
N ASP A 403 -10.79 17.47 -9.66
CA ASP A 403 -10.60 16.75 -10.92
C ASP A 403 -9.66 15.55 -10.73
N PHE A 404 -9.86 14.85 -9.61
CA PHE A 404 -9.11 13.66 -9.22
C PHE A 404 -7.61 13.93 -9.03
N GLY A 405 -7.21 15.11 -8.58
CA GLY A 405 -5.80 15.47 -8.36
C GLY A 405 -5.04 15.88 -9.63
N ALA A 406 -5.74 16.19 -10.74
CA ALA A 406 -5.11 16.68 -11.96
C ALA A 406 -4.71 18.16 -11.86
N SER A 407 -5.51 18.98 -11.16
CA SER A 407 -5.22 20.36 -10.84
C SER A 407 -5.54 20.69 -9.38
N TRP A 408 -4.90 21.74 -8.86
CA TRP A 408 -4.90 22.05 -7.43
C TRP A 408 -5.09 23.55 -7.18
N SER A 409 -5.97 23.89 -6.25
CA SER A 409 -6.13 25.24 -5.70
C SER A 409 -5.70 25.27 -4.22
N PRO A 410 -4.99 26.31 -3.77
CA PRO A 410 -4.60 26.43 -2.37
C PRO A 410 -5.80 26.73 -1.48
N LEU A 411 -5.82 26.18 -0.26
CA LEU A 411 -6.77 26.55 0.78
C LEU A 411 -6.25 27.74 1.59
N GLY A 412 -7.15 28.68 1.95
CA GLY A 412 -6.80 29.97 2.57
C GLY A 412 -6.78 30.01 4.10
N PHE A 413 -6.56 28.90 4.81
CA PHE A 413 -6.53 28.86 6.27
C PHE A 413 -5.22 29.41 6.86
N SER A 414 -5.15 29.60 8.19
CA SER A 414 -3.97 30.19 8.84
C SER A 414 -2.77 29.22 8.81
N PRO A 415 -1.60 29.61 8.27
CA PRO A 415 -0.44 28.72 8.13
C PRO A 415 0.39 28.52 9.43
N ASP A 416 -0.03 29.02 10.59
CA ASP A 416 0.81 29.10 11.80
C ASP A 416 0.88 27.80 12.63
N PHE A 417 0.46 26.67 12.08
CA PHE A 417 0.39 25.40 12.80
C PHE A 417 0.73 24.19 11.92
N PHE A 418 1.15 23.09 12.56
CA PHE A 418 1.38 21.81 11.91
C PHE A 418 0.04 21.10 11.69
N LEU A 419 -0.44 21.02 10.44
CA LEU A 419 -1.70 20.36 10.11
C LEU A 419 -1.57 18.84 10.31
N VAL A 420 -2.54 18.27 11.01
CA VAL A 420 -2.63 16.84 11.35
C VAL A 420 -3.78 16.17 10.61
N ALA A 421 -4.89 16.86 10.40
CA ALA A 421 -6.07 16.31 9.74
C ALA A 421 -6.84 17.39 8.98
N LEU A 422 -7.49 16.97 7.89
CA LEU A 422 -8.47 17.76 7.14
C LEU A 422 -9.67 16.86 6.86
N GLU A 423 -10.87 17.28 7.25
CA GLU A 423 -12.08 16.47 7.11
C GLU A 423 -13.22 17.31 6.51
N GLU A 424 -13.79 16.82 5.41
CA GLU A 424 -15.00 17.39 4.79
C GLU A 424 -16.25 16.78 5.44
N ALA A 425 -17.25 17.61 5.72
CA ALA A 425 -18.52 17.13 6.25
C ALA A 425 -19.35 16.43 5.15
N ALA A 426 -19.81 15.22 5.43
CA ALA A 426 -20.61 14.46 4.46
C ALA A 426 -22.00 15.07 4.22
N THR A 427 -22.59 15.77 5.19
CA THR A 427 -23.90 16.44 5.03
C THR A 427 -23.83 17.78 4.31
N ASP A 428 -22.64 18.41 4.29
CA ASP A 428 -22.42 19.72 3.66
C ASP A 428 -20.96 19.80 3.20
N PRO A 429 -20.69 19.54 1.91
CA PRO A 429 -19.34 19.57 1.36
C PRO A 429 -18.69 20.96 1.34
N GLN A 430 -19.45 22.04 1.59
CA GLN A 430 -18.87 23.37 1.78
C GLN A 430 -18.28 23.53 3.19
N THR A 431 -18.67 22.67 4.13
CA THR A 431 -18.11 22.62 5.47
C THR A 431 -16.89 21.69 5.52
N VAL A 432 -15.72 22.28 5.78
CA VAL A 432 -14.45 21.55 5.95
C VAL A 432 -13.77 21.99 7.24
N TYR A 433 -13.19 21.05 7.97
CA TYR A 433 -12.37 21.32 9.15
C TYR A 433 -10.92 21.02 8.85
N VAL A 434 -10.03 21.91 9.30
CA VAL A 434 -8.59 21.67 9.37
C VAL A 434 -8.18 21.67 10.83
N ALA A 435 -7.35 20.71 11.22
CA ALA A 435 -6.90 20.58 12.60
C ALA A 435 -5.41 20.27 12.69
N GLY A 436 -4.77 20.80 13.71
CA GLY A 436 -3.35 20.64 13.93
C GLY A 436 -2.88 21.16 15.27
N THR A 437 -1.57 21.33 15.39
CA THR A 437 -0.93 21.79 16.64
C THR A 437 0.06 22.91 16.33
N ARG A 438 0.08 23.96 17.15
CA ARG A 438 1.09 25.03 17.11
C ARG A 438 1.87 25.11 18.40
N SER A 439 3.11 25.60 18.31
CA SER A 439 3.91 25.97 19.47
C SER A 439 3.36 27.27 20.06
N CYS A 440 3.01 27.27 21.36
CA CYS A 440 2.42 28.42 22.05
C CYS A 440 3.21 28.84 23.30
N GLY A 441 4.54 28.70 23.26
CA GLY A 441 5.46 29.06 24.34
C GLY A 441 6.19 27.85 24.92
N GLY A 442 6.79 27.98 26.10
CA GLY A 442 7.60 26.93 26.76
C GLY A 442 9.10 27.08 26.51
N THR A 443 9.90 26.15 27.05
CA THR A 443 11.35 26.13 26.81
C THR A 443 11.65 25.36 25.52
N ALA A 444 12.80 25.58 24.88
CA ALA A 444 13.21 24.80 23.71
C ALA A 444 13.26 23.28 23.97
N ARG A 445 13.37 22.87 25.24
CA ARG A 445 13.39 21.47 25.67
C ARG A 445 12.00 20.87 25.93
N VAL A 446 11.01 21.71 26.25
CA VAL A 446 9.61 21.33 26.48
C VAL A 446 8.69 22.44 25.97
N PRO A 447 8.47 22.51 24.64
CA PRO A 447 7.58 23.50 24.06
C PRO A 447 6.12 23.18 24.45
N ASN A 448 5.39 24.21 24.89
CA ASN A 448 3.96 24.11 25.08
C ASN A 448 3.29 24.01 23.70
N SER A 449 2.41 23.03 23.56
CA SER A 449 1.63 22.79 22.35
C SER A 449 0.20 23.28 22.55
N CYS A 450 -0.38 23.90 21.54
CA CYS A 450 -1.78 24.32 21.54
C CYS A 450 -2.51 23.71 20.34
N PRO A 451 -3.71 23.15 20.55
CA PRO A 451 -4.52 22.65 19.44
C PRO A 451 -5.01 23.82 18.61
N VAL A 452 -5.11 23.59 17.30
CA VAL A 452 -5.75 24.50 16.35
C VAL A 452 -6.76 23.70 15.56
N VAL A 453 -7.99 24.19 15.51
CA VAL A 453 -9.07 23.74 14.66
C VAL A 453 -9.64 24.98 13.98
N GLN A 454 -9.72 24.94 12.65
CA GLN A 454 -10.40 25.96 11.86
C GLN A 454 -11.46 25.32 10.98
N ARG A 455 -12.54 26.06 10.73
CA ARG A 455 -13.70 25.61 9.96
C ARG A 455 -14.00 26.57 8.84
N THR A 456 -14.25 26.06 7.65
CA THR A 456 -14.91 26.78 6.56
C THR A 456 -16.35 26.27 6.41
N VAL A 457 -17.23 27.10 5.85
CA VAL A 457 -18.59 26.75 5.43
C VAL A 457 -18.86 27.19 3.98
N ASP A 458 -17.81 27.60 3.28
CA ASP A 458 -17.84 28.18 1.93
C ASP A 458 -16.79 27.54 1.01
N GLY A 459 -16.46 26.27 1.27
CA GLY A 459 -15.54 25.50 0.43
C GLY A 459 -14.08 25.96 0.51
N GLY A 460 -13.72 26.66 1.59
CA GLY A 460 -12.37 27.11 1.89
C GLY A 460 -12.06 28.55 1.48
N ALA A 461 -13.06 29.33 1.06
CA ALA A 461 -12.90 30.74 0.72
C ALA A 461 -12.63 31.61 1.98
N SER A 462 -13.24 31.25 3.11
CA SER A 462 -12.96 31.83 4.42
C SER A 462 -12.93 30.78 5.52
N TRP A 463 -12.20 31.07 6.60
CA TRP A 463 -11.97 30.15 7.71
C TRP A 463 -12.20 30.84 9.05
N ALA A 464 -12.97 30.20 9.92
CA ALA A 464 -13.26 30.62 11.28
C ALA A 464 -12.49 29.76 12.30
N GLU A 465 -12.17 30.34 13.45
CA GLU A 465 -11.60 29.61 14.59
C GLU A 465 -12.65 28.69 15.22
N ALA A 466 -12.27 27.46 15.54
CA ALA A 466 -13.15 26.40 16.00
C ALA A 466 -12.51 25.55 17.12
N SER A 467 -11.61 26.15 17.91
CA SER A 467 -10.83 25.47 18.95
C SER A 467 -11.30 25.80 20.37
N GLN A 468 -12.37 26.58 20.51
CA GLN A 468 -12.75 27.19 21.78
C GLN A 468 -13.12 26.16 22.85
N GLY A 469 -12.41 26.18 23.97
CA GLY A 469 -12.61 25.25 25.07
C GLY A 469 -11.77 23.97 25.02
N LEU A 470 -10.99 23.74 23.94
CA LEU A 470 -9.96 22.69 23.97
C LEU A 470 -8.80 23.09 24.89
N PRO A 471 -8.30 22.17 25.73
CA PRO A 471 -7.15 22.45 26.60
C PRO A 471 -5.83 22.53 25.81
N GLY A 472 -4.75 22.96 26.45
CA GLY A 472 -3.41 22.92 25.86
C GLY A 472 -2.90 21.48 25.69
N GLY A 473 -2.16 21.22 24.61
CA GLY A 473 -1.55 19.92 24.29
C GLY A 473 -1.54 19.60 22.79
N THR A 474 -1.27 18.34 22.47
CA THR A 474 -1.09 17.87 21.09
C THR A 474 -2.37 17.26 20.55
N LEU A 475 -2.95 17.90 19.54
CA LEU A 475 -4.05 17.35 18.76
C LEU A 475 -3.50 16.28 17.82
N SER A 476 -4.11 15.10 17.83
CA SER A 476 -3.63 13.92 17.09
C SER A 476 -4.60 13.43 16.00
N GLY A 477 -5.76 14.08 15.86
CA GLY A 477 -6.72 13.85 14.78
C GLY A 477 -8.11 14.35 15.13
N ILE A 478 -8.95 14.49 14.11
CA ILE A 478 -10.38 14.80 14.22
C ILE A 478 -11.20 13.83 13.36
N ALA A 479 -12.49 13.70 13.66
CA ALA A 479 -13.47 13.08 12.76
C ALA A 479 -14.77 13.89 12.78
N VAL A 480 -15.21 14.32 11.60
CA VAL A 480 -16.51 14.99 11.41
C VAL A 480 -17.59 13.91 11.30
N ALA A 481 -18.70 14.08 12.03
CA ALA A 481 -19.78 13.11 12.00
C ALA A 481 -20.45 13.06 10.62
N PRO A 482 -20.65 11.87 10.01
CA PRO A 482 -21.26 11.77 8.69
C PRO A 482 -22.72 12.27 8.61
N THR A 483 -23.42 12.31 9.75
CA THR A 483 -24.83 12.71 9.84
C THR A 483 -25.05 14.15 10.30
N ASP A 484 -24.00 14.87 10.72
CA ASP A 484 -24.10 16.27 11.16
C ASP A 484 -22.76 17.00 11.07
N ALA A 485 -22.66 17.96 10.14
CA ALA A 485 -21.48 18.80 9.93
C ALA A 485 -21.03 19.62 11.15
N ARG A 486 -21.87 19.79 12.17
CA ARG A 486 -21.52 20.52 13.41
C ARG A 486 -21.01 19.59 14.52
N THR A 487 -21.22 18.29 14.40
CA THR A 487 -20.72 17.31 15.36
C THR A 487 -19.33 16.83 14.94
N VAL A 488 -18.32 17.12 15.75
CA VAL A 488 -16.93 16.74 15.48
C VAL A 488 -16.31 16.15 16.74
N TYR A 489 -15.52 15.10 16.58
CA TYR A 489 -14.72 14.49 17.63
C TYR A 489 -13.25 14.80 17.42
N ALA A 490 -12.51 15.08 18.49
CA ALA A 490 -11.09 15.35 18.46
C ALA A 490 -10.37 14.46 19.47
N ARG A 491 -9.27 13.83 19.04
CA ARG A 491 -8.41 13.03 19.93
C ARG A 491 -7.15 13.79 20.29
N MET A 492 -6.89 13.90 21.59
CA MET A 492 -5.85 14.78 22.12
C MET A 492 -5.32 14.24 23.45
N ASN A 493 -4.02 14.00 23.54
CA ASN A 493 -3.36 13.50 24.77
C ASN A 493 -4.02 12.25 25.40
N GLY A 494 -4.61 11.36 24.61
CA GLY A 494 -5.34 10.17 25.12
C GLY A 494 -6.80 10.44 25.51
N HIS A 495 -7.27 11.68 25.41
CA HIS A 495 -8.66 12.07 25.62
C HIS A 495 -9.41 12.21 24.29
N LEU A 496 -10.73 12.02 24.35
CA LEU A 496 -11.68 12.31 23.29
C LEU A 496 -12.52 13.53 23.66
N TYR A 497 -12.50 14.56 22.82
CA TYR A 497 -13.35 15.74 22.94
C TYR A 497 -14.43 15.71 21.86
N ARG A 498 -15.60 16.27 22.17
CA ARG A 498 -16.73 16.38 21.24
C ARG A 498 -17.27 17.81 21.21
N THR A 499 -17.55 18.30 20.01
CA THR A 499 -18.38 19.48 19.77
C THR A 499 -19.69 19.08 19.06
N ILE A 500 -20.74 19.86 19.24
CA ILE A 500 -22.03 19.76 18.53
C ILE A 500 -22.46 21.09 17.88
N ASP A 501 -21.60 22.11 18.00
CA ASP A 501 -21.84 23.47 17.54
C ASP A 501 -20.80 23.93 16.51
N GLY A 502 -20.05 22.96 15.94
CA GLY A 502 -19.04 23.21 14.92
C GLY A 502 -17.76 23.84 15.47
N GLY A 503 -17.44 23.57 16.73
CA GLY A 503 -16.19 23.96 17.41
C GLY A 503 -16.25 25.29 18.18
N ALA A 504 -17.45 25.83 18.41
CA ALA A 504 -17.63 26.96 19.32
C ALA A 504 -17.49 26.55 20.80
N SER A 505 -17.76 25.27 21.10
CA SER A 505 -17.41 24.67 22.38
C SER A 505 -17.06 23.18 22.23
N TRP A 506 -16.17 22.71 23.10
CA TRP A 506 -15.75 21.30 23.16
C TRP A 506 -15.92 20.75 24.57
N THR A 507 -16.41 19.51 24.66
CA THR A 507 -16.62 18.79 25.93
C THR A 507 -15.76 17.53 25.95
N ASP A 508 -15.04 17.27 27.05
CA ASP A 508 -14.35 16.00 27.26
C ASP A 508 -15.36 14.85 27.41
N ARG A 509 -15.16 13.79 26.63
CA ARG A 509 -15.99 12.58 26.53
C ARG A 509 -15.21 11.30 26.85
N SER A 510 -14.12 11.44 27.61
CA SER A 510 -13.24 10.33 27.99
C SER A 510 -13.67 9.63 29.28
N THR A 511 -14.68 10.14 29.99
CA THR A 511 -15.16 9.53 31.23
C THR A 511 -15.64 8.09 30.98
N GLY A 512 -15.05 7.13 31.68
CA GLY A 512 -15.34 5.70 31.52
C GLY A 512 -14.53 5.00 30.42
N LEU A 513 -13.76 5.75 29.61
CA LEU A 513 -12.76 5.18 28.72
C LEU A 513 -11.47 4.89 29.52
N PRO A 514 -10.84 3.72 29.37
CA PRO A 514 -9.57 3.44 30.03
C PRO A 514 -8.47 4.41 29.63
N ALA A 515 -7.57 4.72 30.56
CA ALA A 515 -6.39 5.53 30.26
C ALA A 515 -5.48 4.80 29.25
N GLY A 516 -5.25 5.41 28.09
CA GLY A 516 -4.46 4.84 27.01
C GLY A 516 -4.35 5.80 25.83
N ARG A 517 -3.65 5.40 24.77
CA ARG A 517 -3.55 6.21 23.55
C ARG A 517 -4.68 5.84 22.59
N ILE A 518 -5.48 6.82 22.19
CA ILE A 518 -6.48 6.65 21.13
C ILE A 518 -5.76 6.67 19.77
N LEU A 519 -5.54 5.49 19.18
CA LEU A 519 -4.82 5.29 17.93
C LEU A 519 -5.72 5.32 16.69
N ALA A 520 -7.00 4.99 16.84
CA ALA A 520 -7.99 5.04 15.76
C ALA A 520 -9.36 5.51 16.27
N MET A 521 -10.16 6.08 15.38
CA MET A 521 -11.54 6.49 15.67
C MET A 521 -12.40 6.36 14.41
N ALA A 522 -13.62 5.85 14.56
CA ALA A 522 -14.62 5.81 13.51
C ALA A 522 -16.00 6.23 14.06
N VAL A 523 -16.64 7.20 13.39
CA VAL A 523 -17.99 7.68 13.73
C VAL A 523 -18.99 7.02 12.80
N SER A 524 -20.10 6.50 13.35
CA SER A 524 -21.10 5.78 12.57
C SER A 524 -21.69 6.65 11.44
N PRO A 525 -21.89 6.07 10.25
CA PRO A 525 -22.49 6.78 9.13
C PRO A 525 -24.00 7.05 9.32
N MET A 526 -24.63 6.39 10.30
CA MET A 526 -26.08 6.49 10.55
C MET A 526 -26.43 7.24 11.84
N ASP A 527 -25.48 7.39 12.77
CA ASP A 527 -25.71 8.03 14.06
C ASP A 527 -24.44 8.70 14.60
N SER A 528 -24.46 10.02 14.81
CA SER A 528 -23.29 10.77 15.30
C SER A 528 -22.95 10.51 16.77
N ALA A 529 -23.83 9.85 17.53
CA ALA A 529 -23.59 9.43 18.91
C ALA A 529 -22.83 8.10 19.02
N VAL A 530 -22.82 7.30 17.95
CA VAL A 530 -22.14 6.00 17.91
C VAL A 530 -20.71 6.18 17.41
N VAL A 531 -19.72 5.94 18.27
CA VAL A 531 -18.30 6.11 17.95
C VAL A 531 -17.50 4.92 18.47
N TYR A 532 -16.65 4.38 17.61
CA TYR A 532 -15.66 3.36 17.97
C TYR A 532 -14.29 4.02 18.12
N VAL A 533 -13.54 3.63 19.14
CA VAL A 533 -12.14 4.04 19.35
C VAL A 533 -11.27 2.81 19.51
N GLY A 534 -10.10 2.86 18.87
CA GLY A 534 -9.05 1.85 18.98
C GLY A 534 -7.99 2.35 19.95
N LEU A 535 -7.74 1.57 21.00
CA LEU A 535 -6.72 1.86 22.00
C LEU A 535 -5.42 1.12 21.67
N GLY A 536 -4.31 1.77 21.98
CA GLY A 536 -2.99 1.15 21.99
C GLY A 536 -2.15 1.57 23.19
N THR A 537 -1.01 0.92 23.29
CA THR A 537 -0.11 0.96 24.45
C THR A 537 0.42 2.37 24.71
N LEU A 538 0.35 2.81 25.98
CA LEU A 538 1.01 4.02 26.46
C LEU A 538 1.49 3.78 27.89
N PRO A 539 2.80 3.50 28.10
CA PRO A 539 3.32 3.19 29.43
C PRO A 539 2.94 4.26 30.48
N PRO A 540 2.49 3.86 31.69
CA PRO A 540 2.46 2.49 32.21
C PRO A 540 1.20 1.69 31.86
N SER A 541 0.24 2.25 31.10
CA SER A 541 -0.98 1.56 30.70
C SER A 541 -0.75 0.64 29.50
N SER A 542 -1.25 -0.59 29.63
CA SER A 542 -1.24 -1.62 28.59
C SER A 542 -2.64 -1.92 28.03
N VAL A 543 -3.63 -1.07 28.30
CA VAL A 543 -5.00 -1.32 27.83
C VAL A 543 -5.09 -1.15 26.31
N ARG A 544 -5.61 -2.17 25.64
CA ARG A 544 -5.68 -2.32 24.18
C ARG A 544 -7.08 -2.74 23.73
N GLY A 545 -7.36 -2.62 22.44
CA GLY A 545 -8.61 -3.10 21.82
C GLY A 545 -9.59 -2.00 21.41
N VAL A 546 -10.82 -2.40 21.12
CA VAL A 546 -11.90 -1.55 20.62
C VAL A 546 -12.89 -1.22 21.74
N TYR A 547 -13.21 0.06 21.86
CA TYR A 547 -14.26 0.56 22.74
C TYR A 547 -15.29 1.32 21.92
N VAL A 548 -16.56 1.20 22.30
CA VAL A 548 -17.68 1.88 21.64
C VAL A 548 -18.46 2.71 22.64
N THR A 549 -18.88 3.89 22.20
CA THR A 549 -19.95 4.67 22.80
C THR A 549 -21.19 4.59 21.92
N LEU A 550 -22.37 4.54 22.53
CA LEU A 550 -23.66 4.65 21.84
C LEU A 550 -24.39 5.98 22.16
N ASP A 551 -23.81 6.84 23.00
CA ASP A 551 -24.45 8.04 23.56
C ASP A 551 -23.61 9.32 23.41
N GLY A 552 -22.71 9.34 22.41
CA GLY A 552 -21.84 10.48 22.13
C GLY A 552 -20.71 10.67 23.15
N GLY A 553 -20.31 9.60 23.82
CA GLY A 553 -19.18 9.51 24.74
C GLY A 553 -19.54 9.87 26.17
N ALA A 554 -20.80 9.67 26.58
CA ALA A 554 -21.19 9.73 27.98
C ALA A 554 -20.89 8.40 28.69
N SER A 555 -20.88 7.27 27.95
CA SER A 555 -20.45 5.96 28.45
C SER A 555 -19.69 5.16 27.39
N TRP A 556 -18.85 4.23 27.84
CA TRP A 556 -18.00 3.41 26.99
C TRP A 556 -18.11 1.93 27.34
N SER A 557 -18.11 1.07 26.32
CA SER A 557 -18.13 -0.39 26.46
C SER A 557 -17.04 -1.03 25.63
N ALA A 558 -16.32 -2.00 26.20
CA ALA A 558 -15.34 -2.78 25.46
C ALA A 558 -16.03 -3.72 24.46
N ARG A 559 -15.47 -3.86 23.26
CA ARG A 559 -15.96 -4.70 22.16
C ARG A 559 -14.81 -5.55 21.61
N ASN A 560 -14.24 -6.40 22.47
CA ASN A 560 -12.98 -7.09 22.20
C ASN A 560 -13.11 -8.60 21.92
N GLN A 561 -14.32 -9.15 21.95
CA GLN A 561 -14.50 -10.60 21.81
C GLN A 561 -14.06 -11.06 20.41
N GLY A 562 -13.05 -11.94 20.35
CA GLY A 562 -12.47 -12.42 19.09
C GLY A 562 -11.31 -11.56 18.55
N LEU A 563 -10.98 -10.44 19.19
CA LEU A 563 -9.75 -9.70 18.93
C LEU A 563 -8.60 -10.19 19.82
N PRO A 564 -7.35 -10.18 19.33
CA PRO A 564 -6.17 -10.38 20.15
C PRO A 564 -5.86 -9.13 20.99
N GLU A 565 -5.04 -9.30 22.04
CA GLU A 565 -4.60 -8.20 22.91
C GLU A 565 -3.46 -7.37 22.26
N ALA A 566 -3.82 -6.57 21.27
CA ALA A 566 -2.90 -5.84 20.41
C ALA A 566 -3.38 -4.41 20.11
N ASP A 567 -2.47 -3.55 19.64
CA ASP A 567 -2.78 -2.15 19.33
C ASP A 567 -3.77 -2.09 18.15
N VAL A 568 -4.84 -1.30 18.30
CA VAL A 568 -5.81 -1.07 17.22
C VAL A 568 -5.47 0.22 16.50
N THR A 569 -4.77 0.10 15.37
CA THR A 569 -4.17 1.22 14.63
C THR A 569 -5.08 1.81 13.56
N ALA A 570 -6.11 1.07 13.13
CA ALA A 570 -7.10 1.54 12.17
C ALA A 570 -8.51 1.04 12.51
N LEU A 571 -9.52 1.86 12.27
CA LEU A 571 -10.93 1.51 12.40
C LEU A 571 -11.71 2.14 11.25
N THR A 572 -12.61 1.37 10.65
CA THR A 572 -13.53 1.86 9.63
C THR A 572 -14.87 1.13 9.77
N ILE A 573 -15.96 1.86 9.60
CA ILE A 573 -17.33 1.31 9.63
C ILE A 573 -17.81 1.22 8.19
N ASP A 574 -18.48 0.13 7.85
CA ASP A 574 -19.10 0.00 6.54
C ASP A 574 -20.11 1.15 6.33
N PRO A 575 -20.01 1.90 5.22
CA PRO A 575 -20.83 3.09 4.99
C PRO A 575 -22.32 2.79 4.78
N ARG A 576 -22.69 1.54 4.53
CA ARG A 576 -24.07 1.08 4.26
C ARG A 576 -24.67 0.29 5.41
N ASP A 577 -23.83 -0.40 6.18
CA ASP A 577 -24.27 -1.21 7.32
C ASP A 577 -23.39 -0.95 8.55
N PRO A 578 -23.85 -0.14 9.53
CA PRO A 578 -23.06 0.18 10.71
C PRO A 578 -22.83 -1.02 11.66
N ALA A 579 -23.46 -2.17 11.42
CA ALA A 579 -23.13 -3.41 12.13
C ALA A 579 -21.79 -4.01 11.67
N ILE A 580 -21.33 -3.66 10.46
CA ILE A 580 -20.07 -4.13 9.91
C ILE A 580 -18.96 -3.13 10.24
N VAL A 581 -17.97 -3.58 10.99
CA VAL A 581 -16.80 -2.77 11.38
C VAL A 581 -15.52 -3.54 11.10
N TYR A 582 -14.51 -2.83 10.63
CA TYR A 582 -13.18 -3.35 10.35
C TYR A 582 -12.16 -2.73 11.29
N ALA A 583 -11.26 -3.55 11.83
CA ALA A 583 -10.19 -3.15 12.73
C ALA A 583 -8.83 -3.61 12.18
N GLY A 584 -7.88 -2.67 12.11
CA GLY A 584 -6.48 -2.96 11.84
C GLY A 584 -5.77 -3.18 13.16
N VAL A 585 -5.14 -4.34 13.31
CA VAL A 585 -4.50 -4.79 14.55
C VAL A 585 -3.02 -5.03 14.29
N ALA A 586 -2.19 -4.37 15.10
CA ALA A 586 -0.75 -4.31 14.94
C ALA A 586 0.01 -4.77 16.20
N GLY A 587 1.25 -5.22 16.00
CA GLY A 587 2.19 -5.50 17.09
C GLY A 587 2.58 -4.22 17.81
N ASP A 588 3.16 -4.34 19.01
CA ASP A 588 3.47 -3.23 19.91
C ASP A 588 4.16 -2.05 19.18
N SER A 589 3.50 -0.89 19.15
CA SER A 589 3.94 0.30 18.42
C SER A 589 5.04 1.10 19.12
N VAL A 590 5.52 0.66 20.28
CA VAL A 590 6.35 1.48 21.18
C VAL A 590 7.86 1.26 21.02
N ASP A 591 8.33 0.21 20.34
CA ASP A 591 9.77 -0.03 20.12
C ASP A 591 10.11 -0.55 18.71
N PRO A 592 10.62 0.32 17.80
CA PRO A 592 11.11 -0.09 16.48
C PRO A 592 12.37 -0.98 16.51
N THR A 593 13.05 -1.09 17.65
CA THR A 593 14.31 -1.82 17.84
C THR A 593 14.14 -3.16 18.56
N ALA A 594 13.06 -3.32 19.33
CA ALA A 594 12.59 -4.62 19.76
C ALA A 594 11.82 -5.24 18.58
N GLY A 595 12.52 -6.03 17.76
CA GLY A 595 11.87 -6.78 16.69
C GLY A 595 10.59 -7.45 17.18
N ILE A 596 9.56 -7.47 16.33
CA ILE A 596 8.30 -8.17 16.61
C ILE A 596 8.66 -9.57 17.12
N PRO A 597 8.19 -10.00 18.30
CA PRO A 597 8.45 -11.34 18.79
C PRO A 597 8.08 -12.33 17.69
N THR A 598 9.06 -13.09 17.22
CA THR A 598 8.88 -14.12 16.20
C THR A 598 7.81 -15.09 16.71
N GLY A 599 6.60 -15.01 16.16
CA GLY A 599 5.45 -15.79 16.63
C GLY A 599 4.23 -15.00 17.09
N ALA A 600 4.12 -13.68 16.87
CA ALA A 600 2.85 -12.94 17.02
C ALA A 600 1.81 -13.39 15.96
N THR A 601 1.27 -14.60 16.13
CA THR A 601 0.15 -15.12 15.36
C THR A 601 -1.12 -14.38 15.80
N GLY A 602 -1.74 -13.61 14.88
CA GLY A 602 -3.02 -12.93 15.13
C GLY A 602 -3.11 -11.46 14.71
N LEU A 603 -2.07 -10.88 14.10
CA LEU A 603 -2.11 -9.50 13.59
C LEU A 603 -2.70 -9.42 12.18
N GLY A 604 -3.27 -8.27 11.79
CA GLY A 604 -3.88 -8.06 10.49
C GLY A 604 -5.19 -7.29 10.55
N VAL A 605 -6.12 -7.62 9.66
CA VAL A 605 -7.45 -7.00 9.61
C VAL A 605 -8.45 -7.95 10.26
N PHE A 606 -9.32 -7.41 11.11
CA PHE A 606 -10.44 -8.10 11.72
C PHE A 606 -11.75 -7.45 11.28
N ARG A 607 -12.81 -8.25 11.21
CA ARG A 607 -14.15 -7.83 10.84
C ARG A 607 -15.16 -8.33 11.87
N THR A 608 -16.12 -7.49 12.20
CA THR A 608 -17.37 -7.83 12.88
C THR A 608 -18.54 -7.58 11.93
N ALA A 609 -19.65 -8.30 12.14
CA ALA A 609 -20.93 -8.07 11.45
C ALA A 609 -22.08 -7.80 12.44
N ASP A 610 -21.75 -7.62 13.72
CA ASP A 610 -22.69 -7.49 14.84
C ASP A 610 -22.30 -6.33 15.77
N ALA A 611 -21.76 -5.24 15.19
CA ALA A 611 -21.38 -4.01 15.89
C ALA A 611 -20.36 -4.27 17.02
N GLY A 612 -19.40 -5.16 16.78
CA GLY A 612 -18.34 -5.53 17.71
C GLY A 612 -18.74 -6.53 18.79
N GLY A 613 -19.87 -7.23 18.63
CA GLY A 613 -20.23 -8.37 19.46
C GLY A 613 -19.22 -9.52 19.33
N HIS A 614 -18.78 -9.80 18.11
CA HIS A 614 -17.71 -10.74 17.81
C HIS A 614 -16.87 -10.29 16.62
N TRP A 615 -15.55 -10.46 16.73
CA TRP A 615 -14.58 -10.19 15.67
C TRP A 615 -13.95 -11.48 15.16
N ALA A 616 -13.79 -11.55 13.84
CA ALA A 616 -13.08 -12.63 13.16
C ALA A 616 -11.95 -12.05 12.29
N PRO A 617 -10.84 -12.78 12.10
CA PRO A 617 -9.83 -12.42 11.11
C PRO A 617 -10.46 -12.22 9.73
N PHE A 618 -10.02 -11.20 8.99
CA PHE A 618 -10.57 -10.82 7.70
C PHE A 618 -9.51 -10.89 6.60
N GLY A 619 -9.63 -11.92 5.76
CA GLY A 619 -8.72 -12.22 4.66
C GLY A 619 -7.38 -12.86 5.09
N ALA A 620 -6.76 -13.56 4.15
CA ALA A 620 -5.46 -14.20 4.30
C ALA A 620 -4.34 -13.43 3.59
N GLY A 621 -3.08 -13.77 3.89
CA GLY A 621 -1.90 -13.32 3.13
C GLY A 621 -1.15 -12.13 3.75
N LEU A 622 -1.81 -11.30 4.57
CA LEU A 622 -1.13 -10.23 5.29
C LEU A 622 -0.15 -10.80 6.32
N GLY A 623 -0.58 -11.59 7.31
CA GLY A 623 0.25 -12.02 8.46
C GLY A 623 1.56 -12.78 8.17
N SER A 624 1.92 -13.04 6.91
CA SER A 624 3.24 -13.53 6.49
C SER A 624 4.31 -12.44 6.40
N LEU A 625 3.95 -11.15 6.44
CA LEU A 625 4.90 -10.05 6.37
C LEU A 625 5.48 -9.77 7.77
N THR A 626 6.81 -9.70 7.86
CA THR A 626 7.59 -9.62 9.10
C THR A 626 7.47 -8.28 9.86
N SER A 627 6.72 -7.30 9.33
CA SER A 627 6.52 -5.97 9.95
C SER A 627 5.19 -5.35 9.50
N LEU A 628 4.06 -5.90 9.95
CA LEU A 628 2.72 -5.45 9.54
C LEU A 628 2.05 -4.52 10.56
N ASN A 629 2.09 -3.22 10.25
CA ASN A 629 1.16 -2.26 10.81
C ASN A 629 0.09 -1.94 9.76
N VAL A 630 -1.19 -2.09 10.12
CA VAL A 630 -2.32 -1.63 9.28
C VAL A 630 -2.56 -0.16 9.60
N ASN A 631 -2.15 0.72 8.70
CA ASN A 631 -2.18 2.17 8.91
C ASN A 631 -3.54 2.79 8.56
N SER A 632 -4.24 2.24 7.57
CA SER A 632 -5.53 2.74 7.13
C SER A 632 -6.36 1.62 6.49
N ILE A 633 -7.68 1.70 6.63
CA ILE A 633 -8.66 0.81 6.00
C ILE A 633 -9.72 1.68 5.33
N ALA A 634 -9.92 1.46 4.03
CA ALA A 634 -10.92 2.13 3.22
C ALA A 634 -11.90 1.12 2.63
N VAL A 635 -13.19 1.39 2.74
CA VAL A 635 -14.27 0.59 2.16
C VAL A 635 -14.85 1.33 0.97
N ASP A 636 -15.01 0.62 -0.15
CA ASP A 636 -15.67 1.14 -1.34
C ASP A 636 -17.15 1.47 -1.03
N THR A 637 -17.53 2.73 -1.17
CA THR A 637 -18.89 3.22 -0.85
C THR A 637 -19.96 2.76 -1.84
N ARG A 638 -19.56 2.27 -3.03
CA ARG A 638 -20.44 1.73 -4.06
C ARG A 638 -20.62 0.23 -3.99
N ASP A 639 -19.57 -0.48 -3.58
CA ASP A 639 -19.57 -1.91 -3.40
C ASP A 639 -18.71 -2.27 -2.19
N THR A 640 -19.33 -2.35 -1.02
CA THR A 640 -18.62 -2.48 0.27
C THR A 640 -17.93 -3.83 0.45
N ARG A 641 -18.07 -4.74 -0.52
CA ARG A 641 -17.26 -5.96 -0.63
C ARG A 641 -15.82 -5.69 -1.06
N ASN A 642 -15.54 -4.52 -1.64
CA ASN A 642 -14.18 -4.10 -1.95
C ASN A 642 -13.62 -3.32 -0.77
N VAL A 643 -12.65 -3.93 -0.09
CA VAL A 643 -11.93 -3.33 1.03
C VAL A 643 -10.48 -3.15 0.63
N TYR A 644 -9.93 -1.99 0.95
CA TYR A 644 -8.55 -1.64 0.69
C TYR A 644 -7.85 -1.31 1.99
N VAL A 645 -6.58 -1.72 2.13
CA VAL A 645 -5.78 -1.46 3.32
C VAL A 645 -4.42 -0.93 2.96
N ALA A 646 -3.95 0.03 3.76
CA ALA A 646 -2.62 0.60 3.67
C ALA A 646 -1.77 0.05 4.81
N THR A 647 -0.57 -0.43 4.51
CA THR A 647 0.33 -1.06 5.48
C THR A 647 1.76 -0.55 5.34
N ASP A 648 2.61 -0.93 6.30
CA ASP A 648 4.06 -0.67 6.19
C ASP A 648 4.73 -1.43 5.04
N GLY A 649 4.08 -2.47 4.50
CA GLY A 649 4.52 -3.22 3.33
C GLY A 649 3.61 -3.04 2.12
N GLY A 650 3.00 -1.87 1.91
CA GLY A 650 2.17 -1.57 0.73
C GLY A 650 0.68 -1.41 0.97
N ALA A 651 -0.04 -1.05 -0.10
CA ALA A 651 -1.48 -1.17 -0.17
C ALA A 651 -1.93 -2.52 -0.73
N TYR A 652 -3.01 -3.04 -0.17
CA TYR A 652 -3.62 -4.31 -0.54
C TYR A 652 -5.12 -4.11 -0.76
N ALA A 653 -5.67 -4.89 -1.68
CA ALA A 653 -7.10 -4.95 -1.94
C ALA A 653 -7.62 -6.37 -1.69
N LEU A 654 -8.80 -6.44 -1.09
CA LEU A 654 -9.63 -7.61 -1.04
C LEU A 654 -10.94 -7.21 -1.75
N THR A 655 -11.04 -7.62 -3.01
CA THR A 655 -12.15 -7.28 -3.91
C THR A 655 -13.10 -8.45 -4.06
N SER A 656 -14.31 -8.19 -4.55
CA SER A 656 -15.31 -9.23 -4.87
C SER A 656 -14.81 -10.33 -5.83
N SER A 657 -13.75 -10.08 -6.60
CA SER A 657 -13.10 -11.08 -7.47
C SER A 657 -12.14 -12.03 -6.74
N ASN A 658 -11.60 -11.62 -5.59
CA ASN A 658 -10.58 -12.34 -4.81
C ASN A 658 -11.12 -12.80 -3.44
N TYR A 659 -12.32 -12.33 -3.09
CA TYR A 659 -13.21 -12.98 -2.15
C TYR A 659 -13.49 -14.38 -2.71
N GLY A 660 -12.94 -15.42 -2.10
CA GLY A 660 -13.33 -16.81 -2.38
C GLY A 660 -14.77 -17.10 -1.90
N ALA A 661 -15.70 -16.18 -2.13
CA ALA A 661 -16.94 -16.03 -1.40
C ALA A 661 -17.93 -17.13 -1.76
N VAL A 662 -18.05 -18.08 -0.85
CA VAL A 662 -19.35 -18.64 -0.50
C VAL A 662 -20.29 -17.47 -0.18
N GLY A 663 -21.37 -17.26 -0.94
CA GLY A 663 -22.47 -16.37 -0.54
C GLY A 663 -23.38 -17.05 0.49
N HIS A 664 -24.31 -16.33 1.12
CA HIS A 664 -25.36 -16.96 1.94
C HIS A 664 -26.74 -16.73 1.34
N ALA A 665 -27.55 -17.79 1.37
CA ALA A 665 -28.98 -17.74 1.19
C ALA A 665 -29.64 -17.67 2.57
N ILE A 666 -30.35 -16.57 2.85
CA ILE A 666 -31.04 -16.29 4.11
C ILE A 666 -32.49 -16.76 4.02
N GLU A 667 -32.96 -17.40 5.08
CA GLU A 667 -34.35 -17.81 5.23
C GLU A 667 -35.16 -16.77 6.03
N PHE A 668 -36.32 -16.41 5.48
CA PHE A 668 -37.37 -15.63 6.11
C PHE A 668 -38.63 -16.47 6.27
N TYR A 669 -39.43 -16.15 7.28
CA TYR A 669 -40.67 -16.84 7.60
C TYR A 669 -41.79 -15.84 7.92
N GLU A 670 -42.98 -16.14 7.40
CA GLU A 670 -44.23 -15.43 7.66
C GLU A 670 -45.22 -16.38 8.34
N ALA A 671 -45.48 -16.13 9.62
CA ALA A 671 -46.29 -17.00 10.46
C ALA A 671 -47.78 -17.02 10.04
N ALA A 672 -48.30 -15.94 9.48
CA ALA A 672 -49.70 -15.87 9.04
C ALA A 672 -49.99 -16.74 7.81
N PHE A 673 -48.96 -16.98 6.99
CA PHE A 673 -49.10 -17.78 5.77
C PHE A 673 -48.52 -19.18 5.92
N ASP A 674 -47.72 -19.42 6.96
CA ASP A 674 -46.85 -20.60 7.09
C ASP A 674 -46.00 -20.75 5.82
N HIS A 675 -45.29 -19.68 5.45
CA HIS A 675 -44.50 -19.60 4.22
C HIS A 675 -43.06 -19.19 4.52
N TYR A 676 -42.16 -19.81 3.76
CA TYR A 676 -40.75 -19.48 3.74
C TYR A 676 -40.39 -18.67 2.50
N PHE A 677 -39.43 -17.77 2.66
CA PHE A 677 -38.86 -16.98 1.59
C PHE A 677 -37.34 -17.03 1.72
N ILE A 678 -36.67 -17.46 0.66
CA ILE A 678 -35.21 -17.50 0.62
C ILE A 678 -34.72 -16.35 -0.25
N ALA A 679 -33.75 -15.59 0.22
CA ALA A 679 -33.06 -14.57 -0.58
C ALA A 679 -31.58 -14.55 -0.26
N THR A 680 -30.75 -14.23 -1.24
CA THR A 680 -29.31 -14.08 -0.98
C THR A 680 -28.99 -12.71 -0.43
N GLU A 681 -27.97 -12.62 0.45
CA GLU A 681 -27.50 -11.38 1.09
C GLU A 681 -27.24 -10.22 0.11
N THR A 682 -27.00 -10.52 -1.17
CA THR A 682 -26.72 -9.53 -2.21
C THR A 682 -27.96 -9.00 -2.95
N GLN A 683 -29.17 -9.47 -2.62
CA GLN A 683 -30.39 -9.14 -3.36
C GLN A 683 -31.20 -8.01 -2.69
N PRO A 684 -31.86 -7.11 -3.47
CA PRO A 684 -32.59 -5.95 -2.93
C PRO A 684 -33.80 -6.28 -2.03
N ASP A 685 -34.32 -7.48 -2.14
CA ASP A 685 -35.42 -8.01 -1.34
C ASP A 685 -35.06 -8.19 0.14
N VAL A 686 -33.82 -8.61 0.45
CA VAL A 686 -33.32 -8.71 1.84
C VAL A 686 -33.43 -7.36 2.54
N ILE A 687 -33.02 -6.28 1.88
CA ILE A 687 -33.11 -4.91 2.42
C ILE A 687 -34.57 -4.50 2.66
N ALA A 688 -35.49 -4.89 1.77
CA ALA A 688 -36.91 -4.58 1.91
C ALA A 688 -37.58 -5.37 3.05
N LEU A 689 -37.20 -6.64 3.23
CA LEU A 689 -37.70 -7.51 4.29
C LEU A 689 -37.15 -7.09 5.66
N ASP A 690 -35.83 -6.88 5.78
CA ASP A 690 -35.20 -6.43 7.02
C ASP A 690 -35.62 -5.01 7.42
N GLY A 691 -35.82 -4.14 6.44
CA GLY A 691 -36.31 -2.78 6.65
C GLY A 691 -37.81 -2.68 6.98
N GLY A 692 -38.52 -3.82 7.09
CA GLY A 692 -39.95 -3.87 7.38
C GLY A 692 -40.84 -3.25 6.29
N ARG A 693 -40.30 -3.04 5.07
CA ARG A 693 -41.06 -2.50 3.93
C ARG A 693 -42.05 -3.51 3.37
N ILE A 694 -41.78 -4.80 3.58
CA ILE A 694 -42.71 -5.90 3.32
C ILE A 694 -43.13 -6.45 4.69
N PRO A 695 -44.32 -6.07 5.21
CA PRO A 695 -44.71 -6.39 6.57
C PRO A 695 -44.95 -7.89 6.77
N GLY A 696 -44.64 -8.36 7.98
CA GLY A 696 -44.97 -9.71 8.49
C GLY A 696 -43.87 -10.78 8.27
N TRP A 697 -42.97 -10.56 7.32
CA TRP A 697 -41.80 -11.42 7.14
C TRP A 697 -40.72 -11.12 8.18
N THR A 698 -40.14 -12.18 8.76
CA THR A 698 -39.04 -12.07 9.72
C THR A 698 -37.95 -13.07 9.38
N ARG A 699 -36.69 -12.77 9.70
CA ARG A 699 -35.60 -13.75 9.54
C ARG A 699 -35.90 -14.99 10.39
N ALA A 700 -35.84 -16.17 9.79
CA ALA A 700 -36.10 -17.44 10.47
C ALA A 700 -34.92 -17.91 11.35
N GLY A 701 -33.82 -17.16 11.36
CA GLY A 701 -32.59 -17.50 12.07
C GLY A 701 -31.76 -18.61 11.40
N ARG A 702 -32.06 -18.94 10.13
CA ARG A 702 -31.32 -19.91 9.31
C ARG A 702 -30.77 -19.27 8.04
N ALA A 703 -29.57 -19.69 7.66
CA ALA A 703 -28.94 -19.35 6.39
C ALA A 703 -27.99 -20.48 5.99
N PHE A 704 -27.76 -20.67 4.70
CA PHE A 704 -26.82 -21.66 4.19
C PHE A 704 -25.88 -21.07 3.13
N ALA A 705 -24.69 -21.66 3.05
CA ALA A 705 -23.64 -21.35 2.09
C ALA A 705 -24.06 -21.63 0.64
N VAL A 706 -23.69 -20.77 -0.31
CA VAL A 706 -23.88 -20.97 -1.76
C VAL A 706 -22.63 -20.60 -2.53
N TYR A 707 -22.37 -21.21 -3.69
CA TYR A 707 -21.23 -20.85 -4.52
C TYR A 707 -21.51 -19.56 -5.30
N PRO A 708 -20.46 -18.79 -5.66
CA PRO A 708 -20.63 -17.66 -6.56
C PRO A 708 -20.99 -18.14 -7.96
N LEU A 709 -21.71 -17.32 -8.73
CA LEU A 709 -22.26 -17.67 -10.06
C LEU A 709 -21.23 -18.22 -11.06
N LEU A 710 -19.95 -17.87 -10.90
CA LEU A 710 -18.85 -18.27 -11.79
C LEU A 710 -17.94 -19.36 -11.19
N ALA A 711 -18.36 -20.03 -10.12
CA ALA A 711 -17.56 -21.09 -9.51
C ALA A 711 -17.39 -22.30 -10.44
N ALA A 712 -16.14 -22.70 -10.65
CA ALA A 712 -15.81 -23.87 -11.46
C ALA A 712 -16.42 -25.15 -10.86
N GLY A 713 -16.99 -26.01 -11.71
CA GLY A 713 -17.62 -27.28 -11.28
C GLY A 713 -18.99 -27.12 -10.63
N THR A 714 -19.62 -25.95 -10.73
CA THR A 714 -20.97 -25.67 -10.19
C THR A 714 -21.95 -25.28 -11.30
N SER A 715 -23.24 -25.38 -11.02
CA SER A 715 -24.34 -25.02 -11.93
C SER A 715 -25.03 -23.74 -11.45
N PRO A 716 -25.26 -22.75 -12.35
CA PRO A 716 -26.06 -21.57 -12.02
C PRO A 716 -27.48 -21.94 -11.59
N VAL A 717 -27.99 -21.23 -10.59
CA VAL A 717 -29.32 -21.44 -10.03
C VAL A 717 -30.29 -20.41 -10.58
N CYS A 718 -31.25 -20.88 -11.37
CA CYS A 718 -32.38 -20.07 -11.83
C CYS A 718 -33.28 -19.72 -10.65
N ARG A 719 -33.60 -18.43 -10.51
CA ARG A 719 -34.52 -17.88 -9.51
C ARG A 719 -35.83 -17.50 -10.19
N PHE A 720 -36.93 -17.90 -9.55
CA PHE A 720 -38.27 -17.53 -9.98
C PHE A 720 -39.07 -16.97 -8.81
N PHE A 721 -40.01 -16.08 -9.12
CA PHE A 721 -40.96 -15.53 -8.17
C PHE A 721 -42.40 -15.79 -8.60
N SER A 722 -43.26 -16.11 -7.64
CA SER A 722 -44.67 -16.47 -7.90
C SER A 722 -45.63 -15.26 -7.83
N GLY A 723 -45.08 -14.06 -8.09
CA GLY A 723 -45.54 -12.76 -7.63
C GLY A 723 -47.01 -12.43 -7.88
N GLN A 724 -47.50 -12.53 -9.12
CA GLN A 724 -48.89 -12.15 -9.43
C GLN A 724 -49.90 -13.28 -9.21
N THR A 725 -49.50 -14.53 -9.37
CA THR A 725 -50.41 -15.67 -9.35
C THR A 725 -50.88 -16.04 -7.95
N PHE A 726 -50.03 -15.87 -6.94
CA PHE A 726 -50.32 -16.29 -5.56
C PHE A 726 -50.23 -15.15 -4.54
N ALA A 727 -50.22 -13.89 -4.97
CA ALA A 727 -50.25 -12.74 -4.06
C ALA A 727 -51.43 -12.84 -3.07
N PRO A 728 -51.22 -12.55 -1.77
CA PRO A 728 -49.98 -12.09 -1.14
C PRO A 728 -49.02 -13.21 -0.68
N LYS A 729 -49.38 -14.49 -0.88
CA LYS A 729 -48.60 -15.68 -0.47
C LYS A 729 -47.53 -16.06 -1.51
N SER A 730 -46.72 -15.09 -1.92
CA SER A 730 -45.72 -15.31 -2.96
C SER A 730 -44.42 -15.88 -2.39
N SER A 731 -43.72 -16.71 -3.16
CA SER A 731 -42.46 -17.32 -2.75
C SER A 731 -41.46 -17.42 -3.90
N HIS A 732 -40.21 -17.74 -3.56
CA HIS A 732 -39.19 -18.05 -4.54
C HIS A 732 -39.11 -19.55 -4.83
N PHE A 733 -38.80 -19.85 -6.09
CA PHE A 733 -38.38 -21.17 -6.55
C PHE A 733 -36.95 -21.09 -7.11
N TYR A 734 -36.12 -22.04 -6.73
CA TYR A 734 -34.71 -22.13 -7.12
C TYR A 734 -34.41 -23.50 -7.72
N THR A 735 -33.71 -23.50 -8.85
CA THR A 735 -33.21 -24.75 -9.44
C THR A 735 -31.85 -24.59 -10.10
N ALA A 736 -30.95 -25.53 -9.80
CA ALA A 736 -29.66 -25.70 -10.46
C ALA A 736 -29.75 -26.61 -11.70
N TYR A 737 -30.94 -27.18 -11.98
CA TYR A 737 -31.17 -28.13 -13.07
C TYR A 737 -31.67 -27.41 -14.32
N ALA A 738 -30.84 -27.40 -15.37
CA ALA A 738 -31.13 -26.66 -16.60
C ALA A 738 -32.47 -27.02 -17.25
N ALA A 739 -32.86 -28.31 -17.23
CA ALA A 739 -34.12 -28.77 -17.78
C ALA A 739 -35.34 -28.25 -16.98
N GLU A 740 -35.25 -28.26 -15.65
CA GLU A 740 -36.31 -27.73 -14.78
C GLU A 740 -36.43 -26.20 -14.94
N CYS A 741 -35.30 -25.50 -15.02
CA CYS A 741 -35.27 -24.07 -15.30
C CYS A 741 -35.94 -23.73 -16.63
N SER A 742 -35.60 -24.45 -17.71
CA SER A 742 -36.19 -24.22 -19.04
C SER A 742 -37.69 -24.53 -19.08
N ALA A 743 -38.16 -25.54 -18.34
CA ALA A 743 -39.58 -25.87 -18.26
C ALA A 743 -40.38 -24.79 -17.52
N LEU A 744 -39.85 -24.27 -16.40
CA LEU A 744 -40.52 -23.24 -15.60
C LEU A 744 -40.63 -21.90 -16.34
N GLN A 745 -39.61 -21.53 -17.12
CA GLN A 745 -39.65 -20.35 -17.99
C GLN A 745 -40.80 -20.38 -19.02
N GLN A 746 -41.35 -21.56 -19.33
CA GLN A 746 -42.46 -21.74 -20.26
C GLN A 746 -43.83 -21.84 -19.56
N GLY A 747 -43.84 -22.03 -18.23
CA GLY A 747 -45.02 -22.44 -17.46
C GLY A 747 -45.98 -21.34 -17.03
N GLY A 748 -45.66 -20.06 -17.28
CA GLY A 748 -46.55 -18.90 -17.08
C GLY A 748 -46.91 -18.53 -15.62
N VAL A 749 -46.72 -19.43 -14.66
CA VAL A 749 -47.01 -19.25 -13.21
C VAL A 749 -45.80 -18.69 -12.45
N TRP A 750 -44.59 -19.00 -12.92
CA TRP A 750 -43.33 -18.61 -12.28
C TRP A 750 -42.62 -17.56 -13.13
N GLU A 751 -42.39 -16.38 -12.56
CA GLU A 751 -41.70 -15.28 -13.23
C GLU A 751 -40.18 -15.46 -13.06
N TYR A 752 -39.45 -15.59 -14.16
CA TYR A 752 -37.99 -15.76 -14.10
C TYR A 752 -37.30 -14.44 -13.78
N GLU A 753 -36.51 -14.41 -12.70
CA GLU A 753 -35.82 -13.22 -12.21
C GLU A 753 -34.31 -13.23 -12.49
N GLY A 754 -33.81 -14.26 -13.18
CA GLY A 754 -32.39 -14.43 -13.48
C GLY A 754 -31.72 -15.50 -12.62
N ASN A 755 -30.38 -15.58 -12.70
CA ASN A 755 -29.59 -16.49 -11.89
C ASN A 755 -29.17 -15.82 -10.58
N ALA A 756 -29.36 -16.49 -9.44
CA ALA A 756 -29.11 -15.90 -8.12
C ALA A 756 -27.73 -16.25 -7.54
N PHE A 757 -27.32 -17.50 -7.66
CA PHE A 757 -26.05 -18.05 -7.14
C PHE A 757 -25.74 -19.35 -7.90
N ALA A 758 -24.70 -20.10 -7.52
CA ALA A 758 -24.44 -21.42 -8.06
C ALA A 758 -24.46 -22.52 -6.98
N LEU A 759 -24.78 -23.74 -7.40
CA LEU A 759 -24.77 -24.95 -6.56
C LEU A 759 -24.02 -26.08 -7.25
N GLY A 760 -23.35 -26.92 -6.48
CA GLY A 760 -22.83 -28.19 -7.00
C GLY A 760 -23.97 -29.15 -7.31
N LEU A 761 -23.87 -29.88 -8.42
CA LEU A 761 -24.77 -30.99 -8.70
C LEU A 761 -24.23 -32.28 -8.04
N PRO A 762 -25.07 -33.15 -7.48
CA PRO A 762 -24.62 -34.43 -6.92
C PRO A 762 -23.95 -35.31 -7.98
N ALA A 763 -22.93 -36.08 -7.59
CA ALA A 763 -22.02 -36.74 -8.54
C ALA A 763 -22.66 -37.91 -9.34
N GLY A 764 -22.87 -37.68 -10.64
CA GLY A 764 -22.52 -38.57 -11.76
C GLY A 764 -23.29 -39.87 -12.01
N THR A 765 -23.99 -40.43 -11.02
CA THR A 765 -24.83 -41.64 -11.19
C THR A 765 -26.23 -41.36 -10.68
N ALA A 766 -27.24 -41.48 -11.55
CA ALA A 766 -28.64 -41.35 -11.16
C ALA A 766 -28.93 -42.33 -10.02
N GLY A 767 -29.38 -41.82 -8.87
CA GLY A 767 -29.67 -42.63 -7.68
C GLY A 767 -28.64 -42.60 -6.55
N GLN A 768 -27.48 -41.93 -6.70
CA GLN A 768 -26.47 -41.91 -5.62
C GLN A 768 -26.49 -40.66 -4.74
N GLY A 769 -26.95 -39.51 -5.25
CA GLY A 769 -27.22 -38.29 -4.47
C GLY A 769 -26.18 -37.92 -3.39
N THR A 770 -24.89 -38.09 -3.67
CA THR A 770 -23.79 -37.73 -2.75
C THR A 770 -23.07 -36.47 -3.21
N CYS A 771 -22.70 -35.62 -2.26
CA CYS A 771 -21.89 -34.43 -2.50
C CYS A 771 -20.39 -34.74 -2.47
N ALA A 772 -19.61 -34.01 -3.28
CA ALA A 772 -18.16 -34.18 -3.35
C ALA A 772 -17.49 -33.81 -2.01
N ALA A 773 -16.30 -34.35 -1.76
CA ALA A 773 -15.52 -34.00 -0.57
C ALA A 773 -15.33 -32.47 -0.47
N GLY A 774 -15.61 -31.89 0.70
CA GLY A 774 -15.59 -30.44 0.91
C GLY A 774 -16.90 -29.72 0.60
N SER A 775 -17.98 -30.44 0.26
CA SER A 775 -19.33 -29.90 0.09
C SER A 775 -20.35 -30.62 0.99
N ALA A 776 -21.44 -29.95 1.32
CA ALA A 776 -22.53 -30.44 2.17
C ALA A 776 -23.83 -30.59 1.36
N PRO A 777 -24.74 -31.49 1.78
CA PRO A 777 -26.03 -31.68 1.12
C PRO A 777 -26.97 -30.49 1.36
N LEU A 778 -27.67 -30.08 0.31
CA LEU A 778 -28.81 -29.18 0.37
C LEU A 778 -30.08 -29.97 0.06
N TYR A 779 -31.11 -29.75 0.87
CA TYR A 779 -32.44 -30.36 0.79
C TYR A 779 -33.44 -29.34 0.25
N ARG A 780 -34.34 -29.75 -0.66
CA ARG A 780 -35.47 -28.93 -1.13
C ARG A 780 -36.79 -29.60 -0.73
N LEU A 781 -37.67 -28.83 -0.12
CA LEU A 781 -38.98 -29.27 0.36
C LEU A 781 -40.06 -28.43 -0.31
N TYR A 782 -41.16 -29.07 -0.70
CA TYR A 782 -42.36 -28.47 -1.26
C TYR A 782 -43.54 -28.70 -0.32
N ASN A 783 -44.29 -27.64 0.00
CA ASN A 783 -45.43 -27.71 0.91
C ASN A 783 -46.66 -28.43 0.33
N ASN A 784 -46.58 -29.02 -0.87
CA ASN A 784 -47.71 -29.66 -1.55
C ASN A 784 -48.93 -28.74 -1.74
N GLY A 785 -48.70 -27.42 -1.85
CA GLY A 785 -49.77 -26.42 -1.99
C GLY A 785 -50.62 -26.21 -0.74
N GLN A 786 -50.14 -26.68 0.43
CA GLN A 786 -50.80 -26.42 1.71
C GLN A 786 -51.05 -24.92 1.91
N GLY A 787 -52.23 -24.58 2.42
CA GLY A 787 -52.62 -23.18 2.62
C GLY A 787 -52.98 -22.42 1.34
N GLY A 788 -53.10 -23.09 0.19
CA GLY A 788 -53.63 -22.52 -1.06
C GLY A 788 -52.60 -21.85 -1.98
N ALA A 789 -51.31 -21.91 -1.65
CA ALA A 789 -50.22 -21.40 -2.47
C ALA A 789 -48.97 -22.31 -2.36
N PRO A 790 -48.21 -22.49 -3.45
CA PRO A 790 -47.00 -23.29 -3.42
C PRO A 790 -45.87 -22.56 -2.68
N ASN A 791 -45.19 -23.27 -1.79
CA ASN A 791 -44.04 -22.77 -1.05
C ASN A 791 -42.91 -23.81 -1.06
N HIS A 792 -41.69 -23.34 -1.28
CA HIS A 792 -40.49 -24.17 -1.24
C HIS A 792 -39.56 -23.71 -0.13
N ARG A 793 -39.01 -24.68 0.61
CA ARG A 793 -38.03 -24.46 1.66
C ARG A 793 -36.73 -25.18 1.31
N TYR A 794 -35.60 -24.54 1.59
CA TYR A 794 -34.26 -25.04 1.30
C TYR A 794 -33.50 -25.12 2.63
N ALA A 795 -32.97 -26.30 2.95
CA ALA A 795 -32.31 -26.54 4.22
C ALA A 795 -31.03 -27.34 4.02
N ASP A 796 -30.02 -27.07 4.83
CA ASP A 796 -28.75 -27.82 4.92
C ASP A 796 -28.73 -28.83 6.09
N ASP A 797 -29.85 -28.93 6.80
CA ASP A 797 -30.01 -29.71 8.03
C ASP A 797 -31.04 -30.83 7.83
N LEU A 798 -30.61 -32.07 8.02
CA LEU A 798 -31.46 -33.26 7.89
C LEU A 798 -32.58 -33.31 8.94
N ALA A 799 -32.38 -32.68 10.11
CA ALA A 799 -33.43 -32.59 11.13
C ALA A 799 -34.61 -31.74 10.66
N VAL A 800 -34.34 -30.65 9.93
CA VAL A 800 -35.39 -29.82 9.31
C VAL A 800 -36.15 -30.60 8.26
N LEU A 801 -35.44 -31.34 7.41
CA LEU A 801 -36.08 -32.20 6.41
C LEU A 801 -37.09 -33.15 7.08
N ASN A 802 -36.64 -33.88 8.10
CA ASN A 802 -37.49 -34.85 8.80
C ASN A 802 -38.67 -34.16 9.51
N GLN A 803 -38.46 -33.00 10.12
CA GLN A 803 -39.50 -32.22 10.77
C GLN A 803 -40.57 -31.77 9.77
N MET A 804 -40.17 -31.17 8.65
CA MET A 804 -41.11 -30.65 7.65
C MET A 804 -41.87 -31.80 6.96
N THR A 805 -41.20 -32.92 6.68
CA THR A 805 -41.89 -34.12 6.16
C THR A 805 -42.92 -34.66 7.14
N ALA A 806 -42.66 -34.64 8.45
CA ALA A 806 -43.66 -35.01 9.46
C ALA A 806 -44.86 -34.05 9.50
N GLN A 807 -44.68 -32.81 9.05
CA GLN A 807 -45.74 -31.80 8.88
C GLN A 807 -46.45 -31.90 7.52
N GLY A 808 -46.13 -32.93 6.71
CA GLY A 808 -46.79 -33.19 5.43
C GLY A 808 -46.16 -32.50 4.22
N TRP A 809 -44.96 -31.91 4.37
CA TRP A 809 -44.20 -31.40 3.22
C TRP A 809 -43.55 -32.55 2.44
N VAL A 810 -43.45 -32.39 1.13
CA VAL A 810 -42.87 -33.36 0.20
C VAL A 810 -41.42 -32.97 -0.09
N PHE A 811 -40.50 -33.93 0.02
CA PHE A 811 -39.12 -33.72 -0.39
C PHE A 811 -38.97 -33.79 -1.91
N GLU A 812 -38.14 -32.91 -2.48
CA GLU A 812 -37.83 -32.86 -3.91
C GLU A 812 -36.32 -32.99 -4.18
N GLY A 813 -35.89 -34.18 -4.60
CA GLY A 813 -34.51 -34.49 -4.98
C GLY A 813 -34.32 -36.01 -5.09
N GLU A 814 -33.11 -36.51 -4.89
CA GLU A 814 -32.84 -37.96 -5.05
C GLU A 814 -33.53 -38.79 -3.95
N ALA A 815 -34.29 -39.83 -4.32
CA ALA A 815 -35.18 -40.53 -3.41
C ALA A 815 -34.48 -41.37 -2.33
N GLN A 816 -33.25 -41.83 -2.58
CA GLN A 816 -32.46 -42.64 -1.66
C GLN A 816 -31.71 -41.77 -0.65
N THR A 817 -30.94 -40.78 -1.12
CA THR A 817 -30.12 -39.94 -0.22
C THR A 817 -30.79 -38.67 0.25
N LYS A 818 -31.91 -38.32 -0.38
CA LYS A 818 -32.64 -37.08 -0.15
C LYS A 818 -31.84 -35.82 -0.49
N VAL A 819 -30.79 -35.89 -1.31
CA VAL A 819 -30.02 -34.69 -1.67
C VAL A 819 -30.60 -34.04 -2.94
N PHE A 820 -30.87 -32.74 -2.86
CA PHE A 820 -31.29 -31.92 -4.00
C PHE A 820 -30.08 -31.33 -4.74
N ALA A 821 -29.14 -30.74 -4.01
CA ALA A 821 -27.94 -30.12 -4.55
C ALA A 821 -26.81 -30.12 -3.51
N CYS A 822 -25.65 -29.61 -3.88
CA CYS A 822 -24.48 -29.53 -3.01
C CYS A 822 -24.06 -28.08 -2.80
N ILE A 823 -23.84 -27.72 -1.54
CA ILE A 823 -23.41 -26.40 -1.09
C ILE A 823 -21.98 -26.48 -0.52
N PRO A 824 -21.26 -25.36 -0.39
CA PRO A 824 -20.01 -25.35 0.35
C PRO A 824 -20.23 -25.88 1.78
N ALA A 825 -19.31 -26.69 2.30
CA ALA A 825 -19.39 -27.14 3.69
C ALA A 825 -19.31 -25.93 4.64
N ALA A 826 -20.09 -25.94 5.73
CA ALA A 826 -19.99 -24.95 6.79
C ALA A 826 -18.56 -24.94 7.35
N GLN A 827 -17.91 -23.77 7.34
CA GLN A 827 -16.57 -23.58 7.91
C GLN A 827 -16.65 -23.20 9.39
#